data_AF-A0A8T3PQZ4-F1
#
_entry.id   AF-A0A8T3PQZ4-F1
#
_cell.length_a   1.000
_cell.length_b   1.000
_cell.length_c   1.000
_cell.angle_alpha   90.00
_cell.angle_beta   90.00
_cell.angle_gamma   90.00
#
_symmetry.space_group_name_H-M   'P 1'
#
loop_
_entity.id
_entity.type
_entity.pdbx_description
1 polymer ?
#
loop_
_entity_poly.entity_id
_entity_poly.type
_entity_poly.pdbx_seq_one_letter_code
_entity_poly.pdbx_strand_id
1 'polypeptide(L)'
;MQWQDLIAQRYGGRDPAGRSDEERSALFQVLRYLHAEQAHTLARLEWTVPNTGPKLHLLEHPELREYYADLIGEIAASHHWPSHRVAEVFADRRVSAPGFMQPADWEVDAFKLAFLLRTADAAHIDGLRAPWFLFALRRPEGISENHWRFQAKLGQPMRTPAGELRITSGSQFSHAERKAWWLAYDTACMIDRELRDAHALMRDEGRRCFAATCVLGAETPEAFARQVPVRGWEPVNVAPIIGDVPKVIAALGGSKLYGDEPWIALRELLQNALDAVRALRALEYLGETEGEVEVRAERADGADWWLHVTDTGIGMSRHVLTNVLLDFGNSLWRSDALRDELPGLARSGFDAVGQFGIGFYSVFMLGSQVRVITRRFKRSSHDDADQWQLVFEEGLRGRPLVTQAIGTDCLTRQGTRVSVRLGADRLARMFARLIRHELTRVEPPDTVLQRGSELLAGLVGWLCPASEVALYARFANAPKVAAVAPNDWVYLEEEALIRRVQIEYGALIAFRELRRRNIPTARRVQCEDGLLVPLRDECGAVLGRLGLNYAEWGFIPAAAAMHGIRCAEIPGLDGLVLARENNQDARRTKAPVAGSRAAWSQWAEQVLDGLPEEEIDALLKLHPLLPDHDLPVWRFGAHATTLVDLVAHIGARDEIRVHLGEVSHKNDDDMSSHRFDFGLKVSDDLIIRPRYRRWRDTKHFPWILGVSPIDYKSRLEAELTGGWGGFEKHEEHNAVVGEVDGIEIYRSVAVYRRVPTA
;
A
#
# COMPACT_ATOMS: atom_id res chain seq x y z
N MET A 1 29.28 -14.75 25.56
CA MET A 1 28.12 -15.54 25.10
C MET A 1 26.86 -14.68 25.04
N GLN A 2 26.22 -14.28 26.15
CA GLN A 2 24.91 -13.61 26.07
C GLN A 2 24.93 -12.24 25.38
N TRP A 3 26.03 -11.50 25.52
CA TRP A 3 26.29 -10.32 24.69
C TRP A 3 26.33 -10.67 23.20
N GLN A 4 27.13 -11.66 22.82
CA GLN A 4 27.34 -12.06 21.43
C GLN A 4 26.05 -12.57 20.77
N ASP A 5 25.24 -13.35 21.51
CA ASP A 5 23.94 -13.83 21.02
C ASP A 5 22.97 -12.67 20.79
N LEU A 6 22.90 -11.71 21.72
CA LEU A 6 22.09 -10.52 21.56
C LEU A 6 22.53 -9.70 20.34
N ILE A 7 23.84 -9.51 20.18
CA ILE A 7 24.42 -8.77 19.05
C ILE A 7 24.14 -9.48 17.72
N ALA A 8 24.26 -10.81 17.67
CA ALA A 8 23.92 -11.60 16.49
C ALA A 8 22.44 -11.47 16.11
N GLN A 9 21.53 -11.57 17.08
CA GLN A 9 20.08 -11.51 16.83
C GLN A 9 19.59 -10.12 16.43
N ARG A 10 20.11 -9.08 17.08
CA ARG A 10 19.51 -7.73 17.01
C ARG A 10 20.29 -6.75 16.13
N TYR A 11 21.59 -6.96 16.01
CA TYR A 11 22.51 -6.06 15.29
C TYR A 11 23.26 -6.79 14.17
N GLY A 12 22.78 -7.97 13.76
CA GLY A 12 23.34 -8.75 12.65
C GLY A 12 24.80 -9.15 12.86
N GLY A 13 25.22 -9.29 14.12
CA GLY A 13 26.58 -9.68 14.49
C GLY A 13 27.60 -8.54 14.49
N ARG A 14 27.20 -7.29 14.22
CA ARG A 14 28.08 -6.12 14.38
C ARG A 14 27.95 -5.55 15.78
N ASP A 15 29.09 -5.47 16.49
CA ASP A 15 29.13 -4.79 17.77
C ASP A 15 28.73 -3.31 17.61
N PRO A 16 27.86 -2.77 18.48
CA PRO A 16 27.50 -1.37 18.48
C PRO A 16 28.72 -0.48 18.71
N ALA A 17 28.68 0.74 18.17
CA ALA A 17 29.75 1.71 18.40
C ALA A 17 29.82 2.08 19.90
N GLY A 18 31.03 2.25 20.43
CA GLY A 18 31.25 2.59 21.83
C GLY A 18 30.53 3.88 22.25
N ARG A 19 29.85 3.84 23.40
CA ARG A 19 28.98 4.86 23.99
C ARG A 19 27.74 5.22 23.16
N SER A 20 27.40 4.44 22.13
CA SER A 20 26.14 4.61 21.41
C SER A 20 24.94 4.22 22.26
N ASP A 21 23.75 4.69 21.89
CA ASP A 21 22.49 4.25 22.51
C ASP A 21 22.21 2.77 22.25
N GLU A 22 22.73 2.23 21.13
CA GLU A 22 22.66 0.81 20.80
C GLU A 22 23.47 -0.05 21.78
N GLU A 23 24.72 0.35 22.07
CA GLU A 23 25.56 -0.32 23.07
C GLU A 23 24.91 -0.25 24.46
N ARG A 24 24.42 0.92 24.86
CA ARG A 24 23.76 1.11 26.16
C ARG A 24 22.52 0.23 26.31
N SER A 25 21.72 0.12 25.24
CA SER A 25 20.53 -0.74 25.20
C SER A 25 20.91 -2.22 25.28
N ALA A 26 21.91 -2.66 24.50
CA ALA A 26 22.42 -4.02 24.55
C ALA A 26 22.97 -4.37 25.93
N LEU A 27 23.78 -3.48 26.51
CA LEU A 27 24.37 -3.64 27.83
C LEU A 27 23.29 -3.73 28.91
N PHE A 28 22.30 -2.86 28.86
CA PHE A 28 21.17 -2.89 29.78
C PHE A 28 20.44 -4.23 29.74
N GLN A 29 20.18 -4.78 28.55
CA GLN A 29 19.50 -6.07 28.42
C GLN A 29 20.34 -7.24 28.93
N VAL A 30 21.64 -7.26 28.61
CA VAL A 30 22.56 -8.32 29.05
C VAL A 30 22.75 -8.26 30.56
N LEU A 31 22.96 -7.08 31.14
CA LEU A 31 23.04 -6.91 32.59
C LEU A 31 21.75 -7.36 33.27
N ARG A 32 20.59 -7.05 32.67
CA ARG A 32 19.29 -7.46 33.20
C ARG A 32 19.08 -8.98 33.17
N TYR A 33 19.65 -9.66 32.20
CA TYR A 33 19.62 -11.12 32.15
C TYR A 33 20.58 -11.72 33.19
N LEU A 34 21.81 -11.22 33.23
CA LEU A 34 22.86 -11.75 34.10
C LEU A 34 22.64 -11.45 35.58
N HIS A 35 21.93 -10.38 35.95
CA HIS A 35 21.69 -10.08 37.37
C HIS A 35 20.88 -11.18 38.05
N ALA A 36 19.97 -11.83 37.32
CA ALA A 36 19.16 -12.92 37.87
C ALA A 36 20.03 -14.14 38.15
N GLU A 37 20.99 -14.45 37.28
CA GLU A 37 21.97 -15.52 37.53
C GLU A 37 22.91 -15.17 38.69
N GLN A 38 23.37 -13.93 38.80
CA GLN A 38 24.21 -13.51 39.92
C GLN A 38 23.48 -13.65 41.26
N ALA A 39 22.17 -13.35 41.30
CA ALA A 39 21.34 -13.49 42.50
C ALA A 39 21.37 -14.90 43.09
N HIS A 40 21.56 -15.94 42.26
CA HIS A 40 21.68 -17.33 42.68
C HIS A 40 22.85 -17.57 43.64
N THR A 41 23.95 -16.83 43.48
CA THR A 41 25.19 -17.07 44.23
C THR A 41 25.37 -16.15 45.42
N LEU A 42 24.63 -15.04 45.49
CA LEU A 42 24.84 -13.95 46.46
C LEU A 42 24.86 -14.43 47.92
N ALA A 43 24.01 -15.38 48.29
CA ALA A 43 23.92 -15.88 49.66
C ALA A 43 25.18 -16.65 50.12
N ARG A 44 26.00 -17.17 49.19
CA ARG A 44 27.26 -17.88 49.47
C ARG A 44 28.50 -17.00 49.36
N LEU A 45 28.39 -15.82 48.75
CA LEU A 45 29.54 -14.93 48.57
C LEU A 45 30.08 -14.41 49.92
N GLU A 46 31.36 -14.05 49.88
CA GLU A 46 32.08 -13.44 50.99
C GLU A 46 32.73 -12.14 50.52
N TRP A 47 32.69 -11.11 51.38
CA TRP A 47 33.29 -9.81 51.10
C TRP A 47 34.32 -9.47 52.17
N THR A 48 35.52 -9.12 51.73
CA THR A 48 36.59 -8.67 52.65
C THR A 48 36.51 -7.17 52.84
N VAL A 49 36.38 -6.71 54.08
CA VAL A 49 36.52 -5.27 54.37
C VAL A 49 38.03 -4.94 54.33
N PRO A 50 38.44 -3.92 53.55
CA PRO A 50 39.84 -3.52 53.50
C PRO A 50 40.39 -3.23 54.89
N ASN A 51 41.59 -3.76 55.19
CA ASN A 51 42.37 -3.48 56.41
C ASN A 51 41.75 -3.87 57.76
N THR A 52 40.66 -4.63 57.80
CA THR A 52 40.02 -5.03 59.09
C THR A 52 40.06 -6.52 59.36
N GLY A 53 40.17 -7.38 58.33
CA GLY A 53 40.37 -8.83 58.50
C GLY A 53 39.11 -9.72 58.46
N PRO A 54 37.93 -9.36 59.01
CA PRO A 54 36.78 -10.24 58.96
C PRO A 54 36.16 -10.24 57.56
N LYS A 55 35.69 -11.42 57.16
CA LYS A 55 34.87 -11.61 55.97
C LYS A 55 33.41 -11.36 56.36
N LEU A 56 32.73 -10.53 55.58
CA LEU A 56 31.30 -10.28 55.68
C LEU A 56 30.55 -11.26 54.78
N HIS A 57 29.38 -11.70 55.24
CA HIS A 57 28.46 -12.51 54.46
C HIS A 57 27.08 -11.87 54.44
N LEU A 58 26.30 -12.09 53.38
CA LEU A 58 24.93 -11.60 53.33
C LEU A 58 24.08 -12.25 54.43
N LEU A 59 24.32 -13.54 54.67
CA LEU A 59 23.75 -14.29 55.77
C LEU A 59 24.86 -14.69 56.76
N GLU A 60 25.02 -13.88 57.80
CA GLU A 60 26.12 -14.03 58.76
C GLU A 60 26.09 -15.37 59.51
N HIS A 61 24.90 -15.89 59.82
CA HIS A 61 24.76 -17.17 60.52
C HIS A 61 25.24 -18.35 59.65
N PRO A 62 26.35 -19.04 59.99
CA PRO A 62 26.96 -20.04 59.12
C PRO A 62 26.04 -21.24 58.85
N GLU A 63 25.35 -21.75 59.87
CA GLU A 63 24.48 -22.92 59.72
C GLU A 63 23.25 -22.65 58.85
N LEU A 64 22.62 -21.46 58.97
CA LEU A 64 21.52 -21.07 58.09
C LEU A 64 21.99 -20.85 56.66
N ARG A 65 23.20 -20.33 56.49
CA ARG A 65 23.79 -20.12 55.15
C ARG A 65 24.05 -21.45 54.49
N GLU A 66 24.64 -22.40 55.20
CA GLU A 66 24.87 -23.73 54.62
C GLU A 66 23.57 -24.45 54.29
N TYR A 67 22.53 -24.27 55.12
CA TYR A 67 21.25 -24.96 54.94
C TYR A 67 20.33 -24.32 53.89
N TYR A 68 20.28 -22.98 53.79
CA TYR A 68 19.30 -22.26 52.95
C TYR A 68 19.89 -21.44 51.80
N ALA A 69 21.21 -21.22 51.71
CA ALA A 69 21.75 -20.29 50.71
C ALA A 69 21.38 -20.66 49.26
N ASP A 70 21.40 -21.95 48.91
CA ASP A 70 21.04 -22.39 47.56
C ASP A 70 19.56 -22.15 47.29
N LEU A 71 18.67 -22.50 48.22
CA LEU A 71 17.23 -22.26 48.08
C LEU A 71 16.91 -20.76 47.96
N ILE A 72 17.54 -19.92 48.79
CA ILE A 72 17.41 -18.46 48.74
C ILE A 72 17.87 -17.96 47.37
N GLY A 73 19.01 -18.44 46.89
CA GLY A 73 19.57 -18.09 45.58
C GLY A 73 18.65 -18.49 44.43
N GLU A 74 18.14 -19.72 44.42
CA GLU A 74 17.21 -20.21 43.41
C GLU A 74 15.91 -19.40 43.39
N ILE A 75 15.31 -19.15 44.56
CA ILE A 75 14.11 -18.31 44.69
C ILE A 75 14.39 -16.90 44.17
N ALA A 76 15.53 -16.30 44.53
CA ALA A 76 15.91 -14.98 44.07
C ALA A 76 16.12 -14.95 42.55
N ALA A 77 16.81 -15.92 41.97
CA ALA A 77 17.01 -16.02 40.51
C ALA A 77 15.68 -16.22 39.76
N SER A 78 14.69 -16.84 40.41
CA SER A 78 13.42 -17.17 39.77
C SER A 78 12.58 -15.97 39.35
N HIS A 79 12.87 -14.74 39.80
CA HIS A 79 12.06 -13.57 39.43
C HIS A 79 12.06 -13.21 37.94
N HIS A 80 13.05 -13.71 37.18
CA HIS A 80 13.09 -13.58 35.72
C HIS A 80 12.50 -14.76 34.96
N TRP A 81 12.13 -15.84 35.66
CA TRP A 81 11.63 -17.04 35.00
C TRP A 81 10.19 -16.81 34.50
N PRO A 82 9.77 -17.55 33.47
CA PRO A 82 8.34 -17.71 33.19
C PRO A 82 7.62 -18.35 34.38
N SER A 83 6.38 -17.94 34.67
CA SER A 83 5.59 -18.41 35.81
C SER A 83 5.40 -19.93 35.84
N HIS A 84 5.20 -20.57 34.68
CA HIS A 84 5.09 -22.03 34.58
C HIS A 84 6.37 -22.76 35.03
N ARG A 85 7.56 -22.19 34.77
CA ARG A 85 8.83 -22.79 35.21
C ARG A 85 8.99 -22.70 36.73
N VAL A 86 8.49 -21.62 37.34
CA VAL A 86 8.45 -21.49 38.81
C VAL A 86 7.62 -22.63 39.41
N ALA A 87 6.47 -22.96 38.80
CA ALA A 87 5.66 -24.09 39.22
C ALA A 87 6.39 -25.43 39.07
N GLU A 88 6.96 -25.69 37.90
CA GLU A 88 7.71 -26.93 37.63
C GLU A 88 8.82 -27.19 38.65
N VAL A 89 9.56 -26.14 39.06
CA VAL A 89 10.72 -26.29 39.94
C VAL A 89 10.34 -26.31 41.43
N PHE A 90 9.33 -25.53 41.84
CA PHE A 90 9.08 -25.30 43.26
C PHE A 90 7.79 -25.90 43.82
N ALA A 91 6.82 -26.34 43.01
CA ALA A 91 5.50 -26.78 43.48
C ALA A 91 5.59 -27.80 44.63
N ASP A 92 6.43 -28.81 44.47
CA ASP A 92 6.67 -29.88 45.46
C ASP A 92 7.79 -29.55 46.47
N ARG A 93 8.45 -28.40 46.35
CA ARG A 93 9.66 -28.08 47.13
C ARG A 93 9.31 -27.41 48.45
N ARG A 94 9.04 -28.24 49.46
CA ARG A 94 8.94 -27.85 50.88
C ARG A 94 10.18 -28.29 51.65
N VAL A 95 10.74 -27.39 52.46
CA VAL A 95 11.95 -27.67 53.24
C VAL A 95 11.67 -27.49 54.72
N SER A 96 11.94 -28.53 55.52
CA SER A 96 11.73 -28.48 56.97
C SER A 96 12.72 -27.55 57.67
N ALA A 97 12.34 -27.05 58.84
CA ALA A 97 13.18 -26.26 59.73
C ALA A 97 14.53 -26.94 60.03
N PRO A 98 15.65 -26.18 60.12
CA PRO A 98 16.91 -26.73 60.62
C PRO A 98 16.76 -27.16 62.08
N GLY A 99 17.36 -28.29 62.48
CA GLY A 99 17.17 -28.85 63.82
C GLY A 99 17.59 -27.96 64.99
N PHE A 100 18.47 -26.97 64.74
CA PHE A 100 18.89 -25.98 65.74
C PHE A 100 17.86 -24.86 65.98
N MET A 101 16.86 -24.70 65.12
CA MET A 101 15.74 -23.77 65.32
C MET A 101 14.58 -24.51 66.00
N GLN A 102 14.25 -24.08 67.23
CA GLN A 102 13.11 -24.61 67.98
C GLN A 102 12.01 -23.55 68.11
N PRO A 103 10.73 -23.92 67.93
CA PRO A 103 10.25 -25.24 67.53
C PRO A 103 10.54 -25.54 66.05
N ALA A 104 10.80 -26.80 65.70
CA ALA A 104 11.16 -27.24 64.34
C ALA A 104 9.95 -27.79 63.55
N ASP A 105 8.73 -27.46 63.95
CA ASP A 105 7.46 -27.97 63.39
C ASP A 105 6.93 -27.16 62.20
N TRP A 106 7.78 -26.32 61.59
CA TRP A 106 7.45 -25.49 60.44
C TRP A 106 8.22 -25.89 59.18
N GLU A 107 7.67 -25.52 58.04
CA GLU A 107 8.25 -25.76 56.72
C GLU A 107 8.35 -24.45 55.92
N VAL A 108 9.35 -24.38 55.05
CA VAL A 108 9.51 -23.34 54.03
C VAL A 108 8.85 -23.79 52.75
N ASP A 109 7.82 -23.06 52.32
CA ASP A 109 7.16 -23.24 51.03
C ASP A 109 7.87 -22.40 49.95
N ALA A 110 8.78 -23.03 49.22
CA ALA A 110 9.59 -22.34 48.20
C ALA A 110 8.73 -21.75 47.08
N PHE A 111 7.69 -22.48 46.65
CA PHE A 111 6.76 -22.05 45.60
C PHE A 111 6.04 -20.76 46.00
N LYS A 112 5.50 -20.73 47.21
CA LYS A 112 4.80 -19.55 47.73
C LYS A 112 5.76 -18.36 47.89
N LEU A 113 6.98 -18.60 48.37
CA LEU A 113 7.99 -17.54 48.52
C LEU A 113 8.46 -16.98 47.18
N ALA A 114 8.64 -17.81 46.16
CA ALA A 114 9.00 -17.36 44.82
C ALA A 114 7.95 -16.41 44.25
N PHE A 115 6.66 -16.76 44.31
CA PHE A 115 5.59 -15.86 43.88
C PHE A 115 5.45 -14.63 44.77
N LEU A 116 5.71 -14.75 46.08
CA LEU A 116 5.67 -13.60 46.99
C LEU A 116 6.74 -12.58 46.60
N LEU A 117 7.98 -13.02 46.37
CA LEU A 117 9.07 -12.16 45.93
C LEU A 117 8.75 -11.48 44.60
N ARG A 118 8.30 -12.25 43.61
CA ARG A 118 7.95 -11.76 42.27
C ARG A 118 6.88 -10.68 42.30
N THR A 119 5.77 -10.97 42.96
CA THR A 119 4.63 -10.05 43.06
C THR A 119 4.95 -8.83 43.91
N ALA A 120 5.69 -9.00 45.01
CA ALA A 120 6.09 -7.89 45.88
C ALA A 120 7.11 -6.97 45.20
N ASP A 121 8.13 -7.52 44.52
CA ASP A 121 9.11 -6.68 43.81
C ASP A 121 8.45 -5.91 42.66
N ALA A 122 7.60 -6.58 41.87
CA ALA A 122 6.86 -5.95 40.79
C ALA A 122 5.94 -4.83 41.31
N ALA A 123 5.22 -5.06 42.42
CA ALA A 123 4.26 -4.12 42.98
C ALA A 123 4.89 -3.00 43.81
N HIS A 124 6.20 -3.02 44.06
CA HIS A 124 6.89 -2.00 44.85
C HIS A 124 7.20 -0.75 44.00
N ILE A 125 6.14 -0.05 43.57
CA ILE A 125 6.17 1.08 42.64
C ILE A 125 5.52 2.32 43.25
N ASP A 126 6.26 3.05 44.08
CA ASP A 126 5.81 4.31 44.69
C ASP A 126 6.90 5.40 44.68
N GLY A 127 6.52 6.59 45.14
CA GLY A 127 7.42 7.74 45.17
C GLY A 127 8.66 7.60 46.07
N LEU A 128 8.70 6.62 46.99
CA LEU A 128 9.88 6.38 47.82
C LEU A 128 11.02 5.73 47.04
N ARG A 129 10.72 4.94 45.99
CA ARG A 129 11.75 4.44 45.05
C ARG A 129 12.34 5.53 44.16
N ALA A 130 11.63 6.65 43.98
CA ALA A 130 12.01 7.70 43.05
C ALA A 130 11.96 9.13 43.67
N PRO A 131 12.80 9.45 44.67
CA PRO A 131 12.78 10.77 45.31
C PRO A 131 13.19 11.92 44.37
N TRP A 132 12.41 13.00 44.32
CA TRP A 132 12.71 14.18 43.48
C TRP A 132 14.07 14.84 43.77
N PHE A 133 14.52 14.79 45.02
CA PHE A 133 15.84 15.31 45.37
C PHE A 133 16.97 14.54 44.68
N LEU A 134 16.90 13.20 44.67
CA LEU A 134 17.88 12.37 43.96
C LEU A 134 17.75 12.51 42.43
N PHE A 135 16.55 12.75 41.91
CA PHE A 135 16.35 13.10 40.50
C PHE A 135 17.13 14.35 40.11
N ALA A 136 17.02 15.42 40.91
CA ALA A 136 17.72 16.68 40.64
C ALA A 136 19.26 16.54 40.66
N LEU A 137 19.78 15.63 41.50
CA LEU A 137 21.21 15.32 41.58
C LEU A 137 21.69 14.45 40.44
N ARG A 138 20.98 13.35 40.13
CA ARG A 138 21.39 12.36 39.12
C ARG A 138 21.07 12.76 37.69
N ARG A 139 20.06 13.61 37.50
CA ARG A 139 19.55 14.09 36.21
C ARG A 139 19.40 12.94 35.19
N PRO A 140 18.60 11.92 35.50
CA PRO A 140 18.40 10.81 34.57
C PRO A 140 17.74 11.32 33.28
N GLU A 141 18.10 10.74 32.15
CA GLU A 141 17.59 11.10 30.82
C GLU A 141 16.87 9.92 30.17
N GLY A 142 16.00 10.19 29.19
CA GLY A 142 15.36 9.17 28.35
C GLY A 142 14.43 8.23 29.13
N ILE A 143 14.61 6.91 28.97
CA ILE A 143 13.77 5.90 29.62
C ILE A 143 13.87 5.98 31.15
N SER A 144 15.08 6.22 31.69
CA SER A 144 15.31 6.36 33.12
C SER A 144 14.56 7.57 33.71
N GLU A 145 14.50 8.68 32.97
CA GLU A 145 13.70 9.85 33.35
C GLU A 145 12.22 9.49 33.46
N ASN A 146 11.67 8.80 32.45
CA ASN A 146 10.27 8.38 32.43
C ASN A 146 9.94 7.44 33.59
N HIS A 147 10.81 6.45 33.88
CA HIS A 147 10.66 5.56 35.03
C HIS A 147 10.57 6.35 36.34
N TRP A 148 11.49 7.30 36.51
CA TRP A 148 11.53 8.12 37.72
C TRP A 148 10.28 8.97 37.88
N ARG A 149 9.88 9.67 36.81
CA ARG A 149 8.73 10.59 36.83
C ARG A 149 7.44 9.89 37.20
N PHE A 150 7.19 8.68 36.68
CA PHE A 150 5.95 8.00 37.02
C PHE A 150 5.97 7.48 38.45
N GLN A 151 7.06 6.82 38.88
CA GLN A 151 7.17 6.30 40.25
C GLN A 151 7.02 7.42 41.27
N ALA A 152 7.68 8.56 41.05
CA ALA A 152 7.60 9.74 41.91
C ALA A 152 6.18 10.31 42.07
N LYS A 153 5.27 10.04 41.11
CA LYS A 153 3.87 10.48 41.13
C LYS A 153 2.90 9.45 41.69
N LEU A 154 3.28 8.17 41.73
CA LEU A 154 2.43 7.11 42.25
C LEU A 154 2.44 7.11 43.78
N GLY A 155 1.24 6.91 44.35
CA GLY A 155 1.09 6.59 45.76
C GLY A 155 1.37 5.11 46.01
N GLN A 156 1.53 4.75 47.29
CA GLN A 156 1.69 3.37 47.71
C GLN A 156 0.51 2.51 47.23
N PRO A 157 0.75 1.38 46.53
CA PRO A 157 -0.31 0.48 46.12
C PRO A 157 -1.08 -0.07 47.32
N MET A 158 -2.42 -0.08 47.24
CA MET A 158 -3.29 -0.51 48.32
C MET A 158 -4.30 -1.54 47.86
N ARG A 159 -4.60 -2.53 48.70
CA ARG A 159 -5.63 -3.54 48.42
C ARG A 159 -7.04 -2.95 48.59
N THR A 160 -7.93 -3.22 47.64
CA THR A 160 -9.37 -2.88 47.73
C THR A 160 -10.12 -3.92 48.57
N PRO A 161 -11.30 -3.60 49.12
CA PRO A 161 -12.15 -4.60 49.77
C PRO A 161 -12.52 -5.79 48.87
N ALA A 162 -12.59 -5.56 47.55
CA ALA A 162 -12.86 -6.59 46.55
C ALA A 162 -11.66 -7.51 46.26
N GLY A 163 -10.46 -7.20 46.78
CA GLY A 163 -9.26 -8.02 46.60
C GLY A 163 -8.39 -7.65 45.40
N GLU A 164 -8.54 -6.43 44.88
CA GLU A 164 -7.71 -5.90 43.80
C GLU A 164 -6.58 -5.04 44.37
N LEU A 165 -5.46 -4.94 43.65
CA LEU A 165 -4.40 -3.98 43.95
C LEU A 165 -4.72 -2.66 43.24
N ARG A 166 -5.01 -1.61 44.01
CA ARG A 166 -5.25 -0.26 43.50
C ARG A 166 -3.96 0.55 43.51
N ILE A 167 -3.59 1.02 42.32
CA ILE A 167 -2.49 1.97 42.10
C ILE A 167 -3.10 3.33 41.78
N THR A 168 -2.71 4.38 42.49
CA THR A 168 -3.27 5.73 42.31
C THR A 168 -2.18 6.79 42.14
N SER A 169 -2.51 7.89 41.47
CA SER A 169 -1.67 9.10 41.46
C SER A 169 -2.43 10.27 42.07
N GLY A 170 -1.78 11.00 42.97
CA GLY A 170 -2.33 12.23 43.57
C GLY A 170 -2.29 13.44 42.63
N SER A 171 -1.56 13.35 41.51
CA SER A 171 -1.44 14.41 40.51
C SER A 171 -1.73 13.90 39.11
N GLN A 172 -2.12 14.81 38.21
CA GLN A 172 -2.41 14.45 36.82
C GLN A 172 -1.13 14.37 35.98
N PHE A 173 -1.11 13.50 34.98
CA PHE A 173 -0.07 13.44 33.97
C PHE A 173 -0.42 14.33 32.77
N SER A 174 0.40 15.35 32.53
CA SER A 174 0.24 16.24 31.37
C SER A 174 0.64 15.53 30.06
N HIS A 175 0.32 16.14 28.92
CA HIS A 175 0.74 15.64 27.60
C HIS A 175 2.27 15.42 27.50
N ALA A 176 3.08 16.29 28.13
CA ALA A 176 4.54 16.14 28.14
C ALA A 176 5.01 14.89 28.91
N GLU A 177 4.20 14.40 29.85
CA GLU A 177 4.53 13.26 30.72
C GLU A 177 3.90 11.95 30.24
N ARG A 178 3.28 11.95 29.05
CA ARG A 178 2.57 10.79 28.49
C ARG A 178 3.42 9.53 28.40
N LYS A 179 4.73 9.66 28.10
CA LYS A 179 5.67 8.52 28.05
C LYS A 179 5.84 7.88 29.44
N ALA A 180 5.88 8.69 30.50
CA ALA A 180 5.92 8.21 31.87
C ALA A 180 4.59 7.56 32.29
N TRP A 181 3.44 8.13 31.89
CA TRP A 181 2.13 7.54 32.18
C TRP A 181 1.95 6.16 31.53
N TRP A 182 2.31 6.03 30.24
CA TRP A 182 2.23 4.74 29.55
C TRP A 182 3.12 3.68 30.18
N LEU A 183 4.30 4.07 30.66
CA LEU A 183 5.19 3.19 31.38
C LEU A 183 4.62 2.75 32.74
N ALA A 184 3.87 3.62 33.42
CA ALA A 184 3.12 3.24 34.63
C ALA A 184 2.03 2.22 34.30
N TYR A 185 1.28 2.42 33.21
CA TYR A 185 0.27 1.47 32.75
C TYR A 185 0.87 0.12 32.38
N ASP A 186 1.96 0.10 31.61
CA ASP A 186 2.65 -1.14 31.24
C ASP A 186 3.18 -1.89 32.46
N THR A 187 3.68 -1.15 33.46
CA THR A 187 4.10 -1.71 34.75
C THR A 187 2.90 -2.30 35.51
N ALA A 188 1.76 -1.62 35.52
CA ALA A 188 0.53 -2.11 36.12
C ALA A 188 0.02 -3.40 35.43
N CYS A 189 0.05 -3.48 34.09
CA CYS A 189 -0.31 -4.70 33.35
C CYS A 189 0.65 -5.86 33.64
N MET A 190 1.94 -5.58 33.81
CA MET A 190 2.92 -6.60 34.19
C MET A 190 2.62 -7.14 35.60
N ILE A 191 2.36 -6.27 36.57
CA ILE A 191 1.97 -6.66 37.93
C ILE A 191 0.65 -7.46 37.91
N ASP A 192 -0.33 -7.04 37.10
CA ASP A 192 -1.60 -7.75 36.93
C ASP A 192 -1.39 -9.20 36.48
N ARG A 193 -0.51 -9.40 35.49
CA ARG A 193 -0.15 -10.74 35.01
C ARG A 193 0.51 -11.58 36.10
N GLU A 194 1.49 -11.03 36.81
CA GLU A 194 2.16 -11.75 37.92
C GLU A 194 1.16 -12.15 39.02
N LEU A 195 0.22 -11.27 39.39
CA LEU A 195 -0.81 -11.57 40.39
C LEU A 195 -1.79 -12.64 39.91
N ARG A 196 -2.24 -12.56 38.65
CA ARG A 196 -3.16 -13.55 38.06
C ARG A 196 -2.51 -14.92 37.91
N ASP A 197 -1.27 -14.97 37.43
CA ASP A 197 -0.50 -16.20 37.30
C ASP A 197 -0.27 -16.84 38.68
N ALA A 198 0.16 -16.04 39.66
CA ALA A 198 0.33 -16.50 41.04
C ALA A 198 -0.99 -17.03 41.61
N HIS A 199 -2.11 -16.33 41.39
CA HIS A 199 -3.42 -16.75 41.87
C HIS A 199 -3.87 -18.08 41.24
N ALA A 200 -3.75 -18.21 39.91
CA ALA A 200 -4.12 -19.42 39.18
C ALA A 200 -3.28 -20.62 39.63
N LEU A 201 -1.95 -20.49 39.62
CA LEU A 201 -1.03 -21.57 39.97
C LEU A 201 -1.12 -21.96 41.44
N MET A 202 -1.29 -21.00 42.37
CA MET A 202 -1.52 -21.33 43.77
C MET A 202 -2.82 -22.09 43.99
N ARG A 203 -3.89 -21.71 43.30
CA ARG A 203 -5.18 -22.39 43.40
C ARG A 203 -5.08 -23.83 42.89
N ASP A 204 -4.41 -24.02 41.75
CA ASP A 204 -4.27 -25.33 41.13
C ASP A 204 -3.42 -26.28 42.00
N GLU A 205 -2.40 -25.76 42.69
CA GLU A 205 -1.57 -26.48 43.66
C GLU A 205 -2.19 -26.59 45.07
N GLY A 206 -3.47 -26.20 45.24
CA GLY A 206 -4.17 -26.26 46.52
C GLY A 206 -3.56 -25.37 47.62
N ARG A 207 -2.82 -24.32 47.25
CA ARG A 207 -2.16 -23.40 48.17
C ARG A 207 -3.07 -22.23 48.53
N ARG A 208 -2.83 -21.64 49.70
CA ARG A 208 -3.49 -20.39 50.10
C ARG A 208 -3.02 -19.25 49.19
N CYS A 209 -3.92 -18.77 48.34
CA CYS A 209 -3.69 -17.64 47.44
C CYS A 209 -3.38 -16.33 48.19
N PHE A 210 -2.76 -15.40 47.47
CA PHE A 210 -2.57 -14.04 47.93
C PHE A 210 -3.89 -13.26 48.02
N ALA A 211 -3.87 -12.23 48.87
CA ALA A 211 -5.04 -11.40 49.13
C ALA A 211 -5.37 -10.46 47.95
N ALA A 212 -4.36 -10.10 47.16
CA ALA A 212 -4.51 -9.37 45.90
C ALA A 212 -4.44 -10.35 44.73
N THR A 213 -5.37 -10.23 43.77
CA THR A 213 -5.50 -11.20 42.66
C THR A 213 -5.28 -10.58 41.27
N CYS A 214 -5.46 -9.27 41.16
CA CYS A 214 -5.31 -8.49 39.94
C CYS A 214 -5.03 -7.02 40.30
N VAL A 215 -4.71 -6.21 39.30
CA VAL A 215 -4.59 -4.76 39.42
C VAL A 215 -5.88 -4.09 38.93
N LEU A 216 -6.43 -3.17 39.73
CA LEU A 216 -7.64 -2.43 39.38
C LEU A 216 -7.40 -1.52 38.16
N GLY A 217 -8.18 -1.72 37.10
CA GLY A 217 -8.13 -0.88 35.89
C GLY A 217 -7.03 -1.27 34.89
N ALA A 218 -6.26 -2.33 35.13
CA ALA A 218 -5.19 -2.76 34.22
C ALA A 218 -5.71 -3.30 32.87
N GLU A 219 -6.99 -3.66 32.78
CA GLU A 219 -7.62 -4.22 31.59
C GLU A 219 -7.64 -3.25 30.40
N THR A 220 -7.75 -1.95 30.66
CA THR A 220 -7.76 -0.92 29.61
C THR A 220 -7.06 0.35 30.09
N PRO A 221 -6.37 1.09 29.20
CA PRO A 221 -5.78 2.38 29.54
C PRO A 221 -6.80 3.37 30.11
N GLU A 222 -8.03 3.34 29.59
CA GLU A 222 -9.14 4.19 30.01
C GLU A 222 -9.57 3.88 31.46
N ALA A 223 -9.65 2.60 31.83
CA ALA A 223 -9.95 2.20 33.20
C ALA A 223 -8.82 2.58 34.15
N PHE A 224 -7.56 2.37 33.76
CA PHE A 224 -6.40 2.78 34.55
C PHE A 224 -6.35 4.30 34.75
N ALA A 225 -6.71 5.08 33.73
CA ALA A 225 -6.75 6.55 33.79
C ALA A 225 -7.72 7.09 34.85
N ARG A 226 -8.75 6.32 35.24
CA ARG A 226 -9.63 6.68 36.36
C ARG A 226 -8.92 6.67 37.71
N GLN A 227 -7.87 5.86 37.85
CA GLN A 227 -7.06 5.76 39.07
C GLN A 227 -5.78 6.63 38.99
N VAL A 228 -5.24 6.77 37.77
CA VAL A 228 -4.03 7.56 37.47
C VAL A 228 -4.39 8.62 36.43
N PRO A 229 -4.90 9.79 36.85
CA PRO A 229 -5.53 10.73 35.94
C PRO A 229 -4.55 11.45 35.00
N VAL A 230 -5.05 11.84 33.83
CA VAL A 230 -4.33 12.58 32.78
C VAL A 230 -4.92 13.97 32.59
N ARG A 231 -4.16 14.89 31.99
CA ARG A 231 -4.60 16.27 31.69
C ARG A 231 -4.31 16.66 30.25
N GLY A 232 -5.36 17.00 29.51
CA GLY A 232 -5.27 17.53 28.14
C GLY A 232 -5.01 16.49 27.05
N TRP A 233 -5.17 15.21 27.36
CA TRP A 233 -5.09 14.08 26.42
C TRP A 233 -5.84 12.88 27.01
N GLU A 234 -6.22 11.91 26.17
CA GLU A 234 -6.86 10.67 26.61
C GLU A 234 -5.99 9.47 26.22
N PRO A 235 -5.69 8.55 27.15
CA PRO A 235 -5.07 7.29 26.80
C PRO A 235 -6.11 6.38 26.18
N VAL A 236 -5.89 5.99 24.93
CA VAL A 236 -6.73 5.04 24.20
C VAL A 236 -5.88 3.84 23.86
N ASN A 237 -6.44 2.62 24.00
CA ASN A 237 -5.74 1.44 23.49
C ASN A 237 -5.89 1.36 21.98
N VAL A 238 -4.86 1.80 21.27
CA VAL A 238 -4.89 1.91 19.82
C VAL A 238 -3.84 1.01 19.14
N ALA A 239 -3.46 -0.08 19.81
CA ALA A 239 -2.58 -1.06 19.17
C ALA A 239 -3.20 -1.51 17.84
N PRO A 240 -2.42 -1.65 16.74
CA PRO A 240 -2.95 -2.12 15.47
C PRO A 240 -3.67 -3.46 15.69
N ILE A 241 -4.98 -3.48 15.46
CA ILE A 241 -5.79 -4.68 15.62
C ILE A 241 -5.72 -5.43 14.29
N ILE A 242 -5.57 -6.75 14.32
CA ILE A 242 -5.80 -7.58 13.13
C ILE A 242 -7.13 -8.30 13.36
N GLY A 243 -8.22 -7.68 12.93
CA GLY A 243 -9.56 -8.24 13.06
C GLY A 243 -9.84 -9.39 12.09
N ASP A 244 -9.16 -9.41 10.93
CA ASP A 244 -9.39 -10.40 9.86
C ASP A 244 -8.07 -10.95 9.29
N VAL A 245 -7.48 -11.91 10.00
CA VAL A 245 -6.22 -12.57 9.62
C VAL A 245 -6.26 -13.16 8.20
N PRO A 246 -7.33 -13.87 7.76
CA PRO A 246 -7.42 -14.36 6.39
C PRO A 246 -7.35 -13.28 5.32
N LYS A 247 -8.06 -12.15 5.46
CA LYS A 247 -7.99 -11.04 4.49
C LYS A 247 -6.60 -10.41 4.43
N VAL A 248 -5.93 -10.30 5.58
CA VAL A 248 -4.56 -9.80 5.67
C VAL A 248 -3.59 -10.73 4.94
N ILE A 249 -3.75 -12.05 5.10
CA ILE A 249 -2.96 -13.05 4.37
C ILE A 249 -3.26 -13.01 2.86
N ALA A 250 -4.51 -12.84 2.45
CA ALA A 250 -4.87 -12.69 1.04
C ALA A 250 -4.24 -11.43 0.42
N ALA A 251 -4.26 -10.31 1.15
CA ALA A 251 -3.68 -9.05 0.71
C ALA A 251 -2.13 -9.09 0.68
N LEU A 252 -1.48 -9.75 1.66
CA LEU A 252 -0.02 -9.91 1.73
C LEU A 252 0.52 -10.99 0.79
N GLY A 253 -0.24 -12.07 0.60
CA GLY A 253 0.15 -13.26 -0.17
C GLY A 253 -0.06 -13.13 -1.69
N GLY A 254 -0.91 -12.21 -2.14
CA GLY A 254 -1.23 -12.03 -3.57
C GLY A 254 -0.17 -11.27 -4.37
N SER A 255 0.54 -10.32 -3.77
CA SER A 255 1.67 -9.60 -4.37
C SER A 255 2.19 -8.55 -3.37
N LYS A 256 3.51 -8.49 -3.14
CA LYS A 256 4.20 -7.51 -2.26
C LYS A 256 3.48 -6.17 -2.23
N LEU A 257 2.86 -5.87 -1.08
CA LEU A 257 1.70 -5.00 -0.91
C LEU A 257 1.64 -3.73 -1.76
N TYR A 258 2.75 -3.04 -2.02
CA TYR A 258 2.70 -1.82 -2.85
C TYR A 258 3.95 -1.60 -3.73
N GLY A 259 4.92 -2.51 -3.80
CA GLY A 259 6.23 -2.17 -4.36
C GLY A 259 6.88 -0.98 -3.62
N ASP A 260 7.96 -0.40 -4.16
CA ASP A 260 8.71 0.69 -3.52
C ASP A 260 8.31 2.09 -4.01
N GLU A 261 7.20 2.20 -4.75
CA GLU A 261 6.79 3.42 -5.46
C GLU A 261 5.94 4.35 -4.58
N PRO A 262 6.43 5.55 -4.19
CA PRO A 262 5.76 6.41 -3.22
C PRO A 262 4.37 6.93 -3.66
N TRP A 263 4.12 7.09 -4.97
CA TRP A 263 2.84 7.60 -5.48
C TRP A 263 1.66 6.67 -5.19
N ILE A 264 1.91 5.39 -4.90
CA ILE A 264 0.85 4.42 -4.59
C ILE A 264 0.16 4.78 -3.27
N ALA A 265 0.91 5.23 -2.27
CA ALA A 265 0.31 5.70 -1.02
C ALA A 265 -0.60 6.92 -1.25
N LEU A 266 -0.19 7.86 -2.11
CA LEU A 266 -1.05 8.99 -2.48
C LEU A 266 -2.33 8.52 -3.20
N ARG A 267 -2.23 7.51 -4.08
CA ARG A 267 -3.40 6.91 -4.75
C ARG A 267 -4.41 6.37 -3.74
N GLU A 268 -3.96 5.60 -2.74
CA GLU A 268 -4.85 5.02 -1.72
C GLU A 268 -5.48 6.10 -0.83
N LEU A 269 -4.74 7.17 -0.50
CA LEU A 269 -5.29 8.31 0.24
C LEU A 269 -6.34 9.07 -0.58
N LEU A 270 -6.07 9.34 -1.86
CA LEU A 270 -7.03 9.95 -2.79
C LEU A 270 -8.28 9.08 -2.93
N GLN A 271 -8.12 7.76 -2.99
CA GLN A 271 -9.23 6.81 -3.06
C GLN A 271 -10.14 6.92 -1.83
N ASN A 272 -9.57 6.91 -0.63
CA ASN A 272 -10.34 7.07 0.61
C ASN A 272 -11.04 8.43 0.68
N ALA A 273 -10.36 9.50 0.26
CA ALA A 273 -10.90 10.86 0.21
C ALA A 273 -12.09 10.97 -0.76
N LEU A 274 -11.98 10.38 -1.96
CA LEU A 274 -13.05 10.32 -2.95
C LEU A 274 -14.24 9.51 -2.45
N ASP A 275 -14.01 8.32 -1.88
CA ASP A 275 -15.06 7.48 -1.30
C ASP A 275 -15.81 8.24 -0.17
N ALA A 276 -15.11 9.03 0.65
CA ALA A 276 -15.73 9.83 1.70
C ALA A 276 -16.66 10.95 1.17
N VAL A 277 -16.29 11.61 0.06
CA VAL A 277 -17.14 12.61 -0.60
C VAL A 277 -18.33 11.95 -1.28
N ARG A 278 -18.10 10.85 -2.01
CA ARG A 278 -19.14 10.07 -2.70
C ARG A 278 -20.17 9.50 -1.72
N ALA A 279 -19.74 9.03 -0.54
CA ALA A 279 -20.63 8.58 0.50
C ALA A 279 -21.56 9.69 0.99
N LEU A 280 -21.03 10.92 1.14
CA LEU A 280 -21.83 12.07 1.56
C LEU A 280 -22.82 12.52 0.48
N ARG A 281 -22.43 12.44 -0.81
CA ARG A 281 -23.33 12.65 -1.96
C ARG A 281 -24.43 11.58 -2.05
N ALA A 282 -24.07 10.31 -1.85
CA ALA A 282 -25.02 9.19 -1.88
C ALA A 282 -26.04 9.22 -0.73
N LEU A 283 -25.77 10.01 0.32
CA LEU A 283 -26.71 10.33 1.40
C LEU A 283 -27.52 11.61 1.13
N GLU A 284 -27.37 12.20 -0.07
CA GLU A 284 -28.06 13.43 -0.52
C GLU A 284 -27.76 14.66 0.34
N TYR A 285 -26.61 14.68 1.03
CA TYR A 285 -26.17 15.81 1.85
C TYR A 285 -25.22 16.77 1.12
N LEU A 286 -24.73 16.38 -0.06
CA LEU A 286 -23.99 17.21 -0.99
C LEU A 286 -24.61 17.07 -2.38
N GLY A 287 -24.63 18.16 -3.15
CA GLY A 287 -24.99 18.12 -4.57
C GLY A 287 -23.98 17.30 -5.40
N GLU A 288 -24.38 16.93 -6.62
CA GLU A 288 -23.57 16.06 -7.51
C GLU A 288 -22.19 16.63 -7.85
N THR A 289 -22.05 17.95 -7.89
CA THR A 289 -20.78 18.64 -8.16
C THR A 289 -20.11 19.19 -6.90
N GLU A 290 -20.75 19.06 -5.73
CA GLU A 290 -20.24 19.59 -4.47
C GLU A 290 -19.24 18.65 -3.81
N GLY A 291 -18.30 19.23 -3.07
CA GLY A 291 -17.22 18.51 -2.41
C GLY A 291 -15.92 18.58 -3.19
N GLU A 292 -14.81 18.59 -2.45
CA GLU A 292 -13.47 18.71 -3.00
C GLU A 292 -12.45 17.86 -2.22
N VAL A 293 -11.35 17.54 -2.88
CA VAL A 293 -10.15 16.98 -2.25
C VAL A 293 -8.95 17.85 -2.61
N GLU A 294 -8.18 18.27 -1.62
CA GLU A 294 -6.94 19.02 -1.78
C GLU A 294 -5.73 18.16 -1.39
N VAL A 295 -4.75 18.07 -2.30
CA VAL A 295 -3.42 17.55 -2.02
C VAL A 295 -2.46 18.72 -1.84
N ARG A 296 -1.91 18.89 -0.64
CA ARG A 296 -0.98 19.97 -0.31
C ARG A 296 0.37 19.43 0.13
N ALA A 297 1.45 19.85 -0.53
CA ALA A 297 2.81 19.67 -0.03
C ALA A 297 3.26 20.97 0.65
N GLU A 298 3.54 20.94 1.94
CA GLU A 298 3.96 22.09 2.76
C GLU A 298 5.35 21.84 3.34
N ARG A 299 6.18 22.89 3.45
CA ARG A 299 7.52 22.74 3.98
C ARG A 299 7.45 22.55 5.49
N ALA A 300 8.11 21.51 6.00
CA ALA A 300 8.28 21.30 7.43
C ALA A 300 9.59 21.93 7.91
N ASP A 301 9.90 21.78 9.20
CA ASP A 301 11.20 22.20 9.73
C ASP A 301 12.34 21.41 9.07
N GLY A 302 13.40 22.13 8.67
CA GLY A 302 14.57 21.54 8.00
C GLY A 302 14.35 21.24 6.51
N ALA A 303 14.75 20.04 6.07
CA ALA A 303 14.65 19.58 4.67
C ALA A 303 13.39 18.74 4.40
N ASP A 304 12.53 18.57 5.40
CA ASP A 304 11.33 17.75 5.31
C ASP A 304 10.12 18.51 4.78
N TRP A 305 9.11 17.74 4.37
CA TRP A 305 7.84 18.22 3.89
C TRP A 305 6.70 17.49 4.59
N TRP A 306 5.57 18.18 4.74
CA TRP A 306 4.28 17.57 5.04
C TRP A 306 3.49 17.41 3.75
N LEU A 307 3.04 16.19 3.46
CA LEU A 307 2.04 15.93 2.43
C LEU A 307 0.69 15.74 3.09
N HIS A 308 -0.26 16.60 2.77
CA HIS A 308 -1.63 16.59 3.25
C HIS A 308 -2.57 16.15 2.13
N VAL A 309 -3.51 15.26 2.44
CA VAL A 309 -4.70 14.97 1.62
C VAL A 309 -5.90 15.34 2.46
N THR A 310 -6.64 16.38 2.06
CA THR A 310 -7.81 16.90 2.77
C THR A 310 -9.05 16.72 1.91
N ASP A 311 -10.04 15.98 2.38
CA ASP A 311 -11.36 15.89 1.75
C ASP A 311 -12.40 16.74 2.48
N THR A 312 -13.50 17.05 1.80
CA THR A 312 -14.71 17.63 2.40
C THR A 312 -15.86 16.62 2.49
N GLY A 313 -15.54 15.35 2.74
CA GLY A 313 -16.48 14.24 2.77
C GLY A 313 -17.14 14.05 4.13
N ILE A 314 -17.65 12.84 4.36
CA ILE A 314 -18.44 12.47 5.54
C ILE A 314 -17.69 12.63 6.89
N GLY A 315 -16.36 12.51 6.88
CA GLY A 315 -15.54 12.47 8.10
C GLY A 315 -15.80 11.22 8.98
N MET A 316 -15.09 11.11 10.10
CA MET A 316 -15.16 9.93 10.98
C MET A 316 -15.64 10.29 12.39
N SER A 317 -16.37 9.37 13.03
CA SER A 317 -16.58 9.43 14.49
C SER A 317 -15.30 9.06 15.22
N ARG A 318 -15.24 9.36 16.52
CA ARG A 318 -14.16 8.87 17.40
C ARG A 318 -14.06 7.34 17.34
N HIS A 319 -15.20 6.63 17.29
CA HIS A 319 -15.22 5.17 17.21
C HIS A 319 -14.56 4.65 15.92
N VAL A 320 -14.94 5.21 14.77
CA VAL A 320 -14.31 4.85 13.47
C VAL A 320 -12.82 5.19 13.48
N LEU A 321 -12.43 6.37 13.97
CA LEU A 321 -11.03 6.81 14.02
C LEU A 321 -10.14 5.90 14.87
N THR A 322 -10.65 5.40 16.00
CA THR A 322 -9.86 4.67 17.00
C THR A 322 -9.94 3.15 16.87
N ASN A 323 -11.02 2.62 16.29
CA ASN A 323 -11.23 1.18 16.17
C ASN A 323 -11.20 0.71 14.71
N VAL A 324 -12.00 1.32 13.83
CA VAL A 324 -12.19 0.82 12.45
C VAL A 324 -11.03 1.21 11.53
N LEU A 325 -10.54 2.45 11.60
CA LEU A 325 -9.40 2.92 10.79
C LEU A 325 -8.11 2.13 11.09
N LEU A 326 -8.01 1.59 12.30
CA LEU A 326 -6.80 0.98 12.87
C LEU A 326 -6.90 -0.54 13.00
N ASP A 327 -7.98 -1.09 12.45
CA ASP A 327 -8.15 -2.52 12.22
C ASP A 327 -7.57 -2.86 10.84
N PHE A 328 -6.39 -3.49 10.86
CA PHE A 328 -5.68 -3.89 9.67
C PHE A 328 -6.41 -5.06 8.99
N GLY A 329 -7.01 -4.78 7.83
CA GLY A 329 -7.79 -5.76 7.06
C GLY A 329 -9.30 -5.55 7.10
N ASN A 330 -9.77 -4.55 7.85
CA ASN A 330 -11.19 -4.22 7.94
C ASN A 330 -11.48 -2.81 7.41
N SER A 331 -12.56 -2.67 6.63
CA SER A 331 -12.97 -1.40 6.06
C SER A 331 -14.35 -1.05 6.58
N LEU A 332 -14.55 0.22 6.99
CA LEU A 332 -15.87 0.70 7.40
C LEU A 332 -16.93 0.36 6.35
N TRP A 333 -16.62 0.56 5.07
CA TRP A 333 -17.53 0.37 3.94
C TRP A 333 -18.09 -1.05 3.79
N ARG A 334 -17.46 -2.05 4.42
CA ARG A 334 -17.91 -3.46 4.39
C ARG A 334 -18.12 -4.06 5.78
N SER A 335 -17.96 -3.26 6.82
CA SER A 335 -18.17 -3.68 8.20
C SER A 335 -19.65 -3.56 8.58
N ASP A 336 -20.10 -4.38 9.53
CA ASP A 336 -21.45 -4.25 10.09
C ASP A 336 -21.66 -2.87 10.76
N ALA A 337 -20.58 -2.26 11.25
CA ALA A 337 -20.57 -0.92 11.82
C ALA A 337 -21.05 0.17 10.82
N LEU A 338 -21.05 -0.10 9.50
CA LEU A 338 -21.57 0.83 8.51
C LEU A 338 -23.02 1.21 8.77
N ARG A 339 -23.85 0.28 9.27
CA ARG A 339 -25.28 0.51 9.49
C ARG A 339 -25.52 1.49 10.63
N ASP A 340 -24.71 1.37 11.68
CA ASP A 340 -24.78 2.22 12.87
C ASP A 340 -24.11 3.57 12.62
N GLU A 341 -22.97 3.56 11.91
CA GLU A 341 -22.20 4.75 11.62
C GLU A 341 -22.83 5.59 10.49
N LEU A 342 -23.36 4.98 9.44
CA LEU A 342 -23.92 5.68 8.26
C LEU A 342 -25.26 5.08 7.81
N PRO A 343 -26.34 5.27 8.60
CA PRO A 343 -27.65 4.76 8.26
C PRO A 343 -28.12 5.24 6.88
N GLY A 344 -28.60 4.30 6.05
CA GLY A 344 -29.13 4.60 4.72
C GLY A 344 -28.11 4.50 3.58
N LEU A 345 -26.80 4.54 3.85
CA LEU A 345 -25.76 4.51 2.81
C LEU A 345 -25.76 3.18 2.03
N ALA A 346 -25.92 2.05 2.71
CA ALA A 346 -26.01 0.76 2.03
C ALA A 346 -27.23 0.66 1.10
N ARG A 347 -28.31 1.39 1.41
CA ARG A 347 -29.54 1.41 0.59
C ARG A 347 -29.42 2.31 -0.63
N SER A 348 -28.53 3.31 -0.62
CA SER A 348 -28.35 4.22 -1.76
C SER A 348 -27.57 3.59 -2.93
N GLY A 349 -27.10 2.35 -2.79
CA GLY A 349 -26.30 1.68 -3.81
C GLY A 349 -24.86 2.19 -3.89
N PHE A 350 -24.39 2.89 -2.85
CA PHE A 350 -23.01 3.34 -2.74
C PHE A 350 -22.04 2.15 -2.80
N ASP A 351 -21.10 2.22 -3.75
CA ASP A 351 -20.00 1.26 -3.88
C ASP A 351 -18.64 1.96 -3.71
N ALA A 352 -17.89 1.52 -2.71
CA ALA A 352 -16.59 2.06 -2.36
C ALA A 352 -15.48 1.38 -3.19
N VAL A 353 -14.52 2.17 -3.67
CA VAL A 353 -13.33 1.62 -4.35
C VAL A 353 -12.43 0.91 -3.33
N GLY A 354 -12.30 1.46 -2.12
CA GLY A 354 -11.50 0.90 -1.03
C GLY A 354 -12.20 -0.26 -0.30
N GLN A 355 -11.67 -1.48 -0.45
CA GLN A 355 -12.38 -2.69 0.03
C GLN A 355 -11.65 -3.49 1.12
N PHE A 356 -10.34 -3.30 1.28
CA PHE A 356 -9.48 -4.21 2.05
C PHE A 356 -9.06 -3.68 3.43
N GLY A 357 -9.36 -2.42 3.77
CA GLY A 357 -8.99 -1.87 5.08
C GLY A 357 -7.50 -1.62 5.31
N ILE A 358 -6.67 -1.81 4.29
CA ILE A 358 -5.19 -1.63 4.36
C ILE A 358 -4.71 -0.30 3.78
N GLY A 359 -5.57 0.40 3.03
CA GLY A 359 -5.18 1.60 2.27
C GLY A 359 -4.64 2.73 3.15
N PHE A 360 -5.16 2.91 4.37
CA PHE A 360 -4.62 3.88 5.32
C PHE A 360 -3.15 3.61 5.65
N TYR A 361 -2.78 2.34 5.91
CA TYR A 361 -1.43 1.97 6.31
C TYR A 361 -0.37 2.19 5.22
N SER A 362 -0.78 2.33 3.95
CA SER A 362 0.13 2.72 2.85
C SER A 362 0.81 4.06 3.11
N VAL A 363 0.21 4.95 3.92
CA VAL A 363 0.80 6.24 4.31
C VAL A 363 2.15 6.10 5.00
N PHE A 364 2.38 5.00 5.73
CA PHE A 364 3.66 4.75 6.41
C PHE A 364 4.80 4.38 5.44
N MET A 365 4.49 4.14 4.15
CA MET A 365 5.51 4.07 3.09
C MET A 365 6.09 5.46 2.76
N LEU A 366 5.37 6.54 3.07
CA LEU A 366 5.82 7.92 2.87
C LEU A 366 6.61 8.43 4.06
N GLY A 367 6.22 8.09 5.29
CA GLY A 367 6.97 8.48 6.48
C GLY A 367 6.39 7.95 7.78
N SER A 368 7.17 8.06 8.85
CA SER A 368 6.80 7.57 10.19
C SER A 368 5.90 8.53 10.96
N GLN A 369 5.96 9.84 10.67
CA GLN A 369 5.14 10.83 11.36
C GLN A 369 3.85 11.08 10.57
N VAL A 370 2.72 10.62 11.10
CA VAL A 370 1.40 10.69 10.45
C VAL A 370 0.40 11.37 11.38
N ARG A 371 -0.45 12.23 10.83
CA ARG A 371 -1.54 12.90 11.56
C ARG A 371 -2.84 12.75 10.78
N VAL A 372 -3.89 12.29 11.44
CA VAL A 372 -5.24 12.23 10.89
C VAL A 372 -6.10 13.19 11.69
N ILE A 373 -6.64 14.21 11.04
CA ILE A 373 -7.61 15.12 11.63
C ILE A 373 -8.94 14.84 10.94
N THR A 374 -10.01 14.69 11.69
CA THR A 374 -11.32 14.41 11.10
C THR A 374 -12.42 15.18 11.81
N ARG A 375 -13.36 15.69 11.02
CA ARG A 375 -14.57 16.35 11.47
C ARG A 375 -15.75 15.64 10.82
N ARG A 376 -16.50 14.88 11.61
CA ARG A 376 -17.69 14.19 11.12
C ARG A 376 -18.77 15.19 10.70
N PHE A 377 -19.44 14.91 9.58
CA PHE A 377 -20.65 15.59 9.20
C PHE A 377 -21.78 15.29 10.21
N LYS A 378 -22.40 16.34 10.75
CA LYS A 378 -23.61 16.26 11.58
C LYS A 378 -24.65 17.20 10.97
N ARG A 379 -25.91 16.75 10.93
CA ARG A 379 -27.03 17.49 10.31
C ARG A 379 -27.37 18.78 11.07
N SER A 380 -27.14 18.82 12.39
CA SER A 380 -27.30 20.00 13.24
C SER A 380 -25.97 20.76 13.37
N SER A 381 -25.96 22.03 12.95
CA SER A 381 -24.80 22.93 12.96
C SER A 381 -24.52 23.60 14.31
N HIS A 382 -25.23 23.21 15.38
CA HIS A 382 -25.17 23.82 16.72
C HIS A 382 -24.43 23.00 17.77
N ASP A 383 -23.95 21.81 17.43
CA ASP A 383 -22.98 21.11 18.27
C ASP A 383 -21.59 21.54 17.78
N ASP A 384 -20.76 22.08 18.69
CA ASP A 384 -19.32 22.21 18.46
C ASP A 384 -18.82 20.86 17.96
N ALA A 385 -18.54 20.77 16.65
CA ALA A 385 -18.30 19.48 16.02
C ALA A 385 -17.06 18.86 16.67
N ASP A 386 -17.23 17.68 17.29
CA ASP A 386 -16.12 16.91 17.86
C ASP A 386 -15.09 16.61 16.77
N GLN A 387 -14.05 17.43 16.71
CA GLN A 387 -12.92 17.22 15.82
C GLN A 387 -11.89 16.41 16.56
N TRP A 388 -11.53 15.27 15.99
CA TRP A 388 -10.57 14.36 16.57
C TRP A 388 -9.30 14.37 15.77
N GLN A 389 -8.19 14.27 16.47
CA GLN A 389 -6.86 14.15 15.91
C GLN A 389 -6.24 12.84 16.40
N LEU A 390 -5.74 12.04 15.46
CA LEU A 390 -4.96 10.85 15.70
C LEU A 390 -3.53 11.10 15.20
N VAL A 391 -2.53 10.97 16.09
CA VAL A 391 -1.13 11.28 15.80
C VAL A 391 -0.24 10.06 16.00
N PHE A 392 0.49 9.70 14.97
CA PHE A 392 1.61 8.76 15.02
C PHE A 392 2.91 9.57 14.96
N GLU A 393 3.67 9.59 16.05
CA GLU A 393 4.96 10.28 16.08
C GLU A 393 6.12 9.37 15.64
N GLU A 394 6.07 8.09 16.01
CA GLU A 394 7.15 7.12 15.84
C GLU A 394 6.71 5.95 14.92
N GLY A 395 5.84 6.24 13.94
CA GLY A 395 5.28 5.25 13.02
C GLY A 395 4.46 4.17 13.73
N LEU A 396 4.43 2.97 13.14
CA LEU A 396 3.72 1.81 13.68
C LEU A 396 4.39 1.17 14.90
N ARG A 397 5.61 1.61 15.26
CA ARG A 397 6.32 1.14 16.46
C ARG A 397 5.90 1.89 17.72
N GLY A 398 5.40 3.12 17.57
CA GLY A 398 4.89 3.93 18.66
C GLY A 398 3.39 3.73 18.90
N ARG A 399 2.92 4.10 20.11
CA ARG A 399 1.48 4.19 20.40
C ARG A 399 0.96 5.52 19.84
N PRO A 400 -0.11 5.52 19.02
CA PRO A 400 -0.66 6.76 18.53
C PRO A 400 -1.43 7.49 19.64
N LEU A 401 -1.64 8.77 19.44
CA LEU A 401 -2.31 9.67 20.39
C LEU A 401 -3.62 10.15 19.81
N VAL A 402 -4.66 10.16 20.63
CA VAL A 402 -5.97 10.70 20.27
C VAL A 402 -6.23 11.94 21.12
N THR A 403 -6.48 13.06 20.48
CA THR A 403 -6.82 14.33 21.13
C THR A 403 -7.96 15.02 20.41
N GLN A 404 -8.58 16.01 21.03
CA GLN A 404 -9.38 16.97 20.26
C GLN A 404 -8.46 17.83 19.40
N ALA A 405 -8.89 18.17 18.19
CA ALA A 405 -8.16 19.10 17.33
C ALA A 405 -8.33 20.53 17.88
N ILE A 406 -7.24 21.29 18.00
CA ILE A 406 -7.24 22.65 18.57
C ILE A 406 -6.46 23.58 17.63
N GLY A 407 -6.92 24.82 17.48
CA GLY A 407 -6.19 25.89 16.79
C GLY A 407 -6.14 25.71 15.26
N THR A 408 -4.95 25.85 14.67
CA THR A 408 -4.72 25.75 13.21
C THR A 408 -4.93 24.35 12.64
N ASP A 409 -5.00 23.34 13.51
CA ASP A 409 -5.25 21.94 13.15
C ASP A 409 -6.74 21.63 12.99
N CYS A 410 -7.64 22.60 13.12
CA CYS A 410 -9.07 22.40 12.90
C CYS A 410 -9.46 22.45 11.42
N LEU A 411 -10.35 21.54 11.00
CA LEU A 411 -11.02 21.59 9.71
C LEU A 411 -12.17 22.60 9.75
N THR A 412 -12.20 23.48 8.76
CA THR A 412 -13.26 24.50 8.60
C THR A 412 -14.59 23.89 8.17
N ARG A 413 -14.54 22.79 7.41
CA ARG A 413 -15.68 21.99 6.96
C ARG A 413 -15.58 20.55 7.47
N GLN A 414 -16.65 19.78 7.35
CA GLN A 414 -16.61 18.33 7.53
C GLN A 414 -15.58 17.68 6.60
N GLY A 415 -15.09 16.50 6.97
CA GLY A 415 -14.16 15.70 6.17
C GLY A 415 -12.97 15.21 6.98
N THR A 416 -11.94 14.77 6.28
CA THR A 416 -10.71 14.25 6.88
C THR A 416 -9.47 14.86 6.23
N ARG A 417 -8.45 15.14 7.03
CA ARG A 417 -7.10 15.46 6.57
C ARG A 417 -6.13 14.41 7.07
N VAL A 418 -5.51 13.68 6.15
CA VAL A 418 -4.36 12.82 6.43
C VAL A 418 -3.09 13.56 6.06
N SER A 419 -2.16 13.67 7.00
CA SER A 419 -0.89 14.37 6.85
C SER A 419 0.26 13.42 7.14
N VAL A 420 1.29 13.39 6.30
CA VAL A 420 2.50 12.60 6.52
C VAL A 420 3.74 13.43 6.30
N ARG A 421 4.72 13.30 7.20
CA ARG A 421 6.03 13.93 7.07
C ARG A 421 6.98 13.05 6.28
N LEU A 422 7.63 13.59 5.26
CA LEU A 422 8.56 12.89 4.39
C LEU A 422 9.72 13.79 3.96
N GLY A 423 10.89 13.20 3.69
CA GLY A 423 12.05 13.94 3.20
C GLY A 423 11.92 14.36 1.73
N ALA A 424 12.63 15.42 1.34
CA ALA A 424 12.64 15.98 -0.01
C ALA A 424 12.90 14.92 -1.12
N ASP A 425 13.84 14.00 -0.91
CA ASP A 425 14.14 12.91 -1.85
C ASP A 425 12.92 12.04 -2.15
N ARG A 426 12.16 11.73 -1.10
CA ARG A 426 11.00 10.85 -1.22
C ARG A 426 9.84 11.58 -1.92
N LEU A 427 9.65 12.87 -1.61
CA LEU A 427 8.70 13.72 -2.31
C LEU A 427 9.07 13.86 -3.80
N ALA A 428 10.33 14.12 -4.13
CA ALA A 428 10.81 14.17 -5.51
C ALA A 428 10.62 12.84 -6.24
N ARG A 429 10.85 11.70 -5.58
CA ARG A 429 10.57 10.37 -6.14
C ARG A 429 9.09 10.12 -6.45
N MET A 430 8.14 10.77 -5.75
CA MET A 430 6.72 10.69 -6.15
C MET A 430 6.50 11.21 -7.57
N PHE A 431 7.30 12.20 -7.99
CA PHE A 431 7.27 12.76 -9.33
C PHE A 431 8.19 12.03 -10.32
N ALA A 432 8.91 10.98 -9.90
CA ALA A 432 9.84 10.28 -10.79
C ALA A 432 9.14 9.70 -12.03
N ARG A 433 7.87 9.28 -11.90
CA ARG A 433 7.08 8.83 -13.03
C ARG A 433 6.75 10.00 -13.97
N LEU A 434 6.54 11.21 -13.43
CA LEU A 434 6.31 12.48 -14.14
C LEU A 434 7.47 13.01 -14.97
N ILE A 435 8.69 12.69 -14.56
CA ILE A 435 9.90 13.40 -15.02
C ILE A 435 10.78 12.52 -15.90
N ARG A 436 10.40 11.28 -16.23
CA ARG A 436 11.27 10.36 -17.02
C ARG A 436 11.70 10.97 -18.35
N HIS A 437 12.84 11.63 -18.31
CA HIS A 437 13.69 11.95 -19.44
C HIS A 437 14.49 10.69 -19.79
N GLU A 438 14.80 10.56 -21.06
CA GLU A 438 15.66 9.54 -21.65
C GLU A 438 16.88 9.23 -20.77
N LEU A 439 17.15 7.93 -20.58
CA LEU A 439 18.47 7.33 -20.35
C LEU A 439 19.55 8.30 -19.82
N THR A 440 19.84 8.24 -18.49
CA THR A 440 21.16 8.49 -17.82
C THR A 440 21.37 9.66 -16.84
N ARG A 441 20.42 10.55 -16.47
CA ARG A 441 20.65 11.51 -15.36
C ARG A 441 19.52 11.59 -14.34
N VAL A 442 19.84 11.33 -13.07
CA VAL A 442 18.97 11.59 -11.91
C VAL A 442 19.10 13.07 -11.56
N GLU A 443 18.05 13.86 -11.73
CA GLU A 443 18.03 15.24 -11.28
C GLU A 443 18.06 15.32 -9.73
N PRO A 444 18.79 16.28 -9.14
CA PRO A 444 18.73 16.52 -7.70
C PRO A 444 17.29 16.83 -7.24
N PRO A 445 16.90 16.37 -6.05
CA PRO A 445 15.57 16.60 -5.49
C PRO A 445 15.13 18.08 -5.53
N ASP A 446 16.02 19.01 -5.17
CA ASP A 446 15.69 20.43 -5.15
C ASP A 446 15.33 20.99 -6.52
N THR A 447 15.98 20.51 -7.60
CA THR A 447 15.66 20.89 -8.99
C THR A 447 14.26 20.42 -9.37
N VAL A 448 13.92 19.18 -9.01
CA VAL A 448 12.58 18.61 -9.20
C VAL A 448 11.53 19.43 -8.45
N LEU A 449 11.80 19.78 -7.19
CA LEU A 449 10.84 20.50 -6.34
C LEU A 449 10.60 21.96 -6.76
N GLN A 450 11.48 22.58 -7.56
CA GLN A 450 11.21 23.89 -8.18
C GLN A 450 9.99 23.84 -9.11
N ARG A 451 9.71 22.69 -9.73
CA ARG A 451 8.52 22.43 -10.56
C ARG A 451 7.36 21.82 -9.77
N GLY A 452 7.45 21.81 -8.44
CA GLY A 452 6.55 21.06 -7.56
C GLY A 452 5.06 21.37 -7.73
N SER A 453 4.68 22.62 -8.02
CA SER A 453 3.28 23.00 -8.25
C SER A 453 2.67 22.29 -9.47
N GLU A 454 3.37 22.32 -10.61
CA GLU A 454 2.94 21.66 -11.84
C GLU A 454 2.98 20.14 -11.69
N LEU A 455 4.06 19.62 -11.11
CA LEU A 455 4.23 18.18 -10.92
C LEU A 455 3.20 17.59 -9.94
N LEU A 456 2.86 18.29 -8.85
CA LEU A 456 1.85 17.79 -7.91
C LEU A 456 0.45 17.79 -8.56
N ALA A 457 0.09 18.86 -9.28
CA ALA A 457 -1.17 18.90 -10.03
C ALA A 457 -1.23 17.83 -11.12
N GLY A 458 -0.14 17.65 -11.87
CA GLY A 458 -0.01 16.60 -12.88
C GLY A 458 -0.10 15.19 -12.30
N LEU A 459 0.50 14.95 -11.12
CA LEU A 459 0.43 13.65 -10.45
C LEU A 459 -1.00 13.34 -10.00
N VAL A 460 -1.68 14.31 -9.39
CA VAL A 460 -3.08 14.18 -8.99
C VAL A 460 -3.96 13.93 -10.21
N GLY A 461 -3.77 14.68 -11.29
CA GLY A 461 -4.49 14.47 -12.55
C GLY A 461 -4.23 13.10 -13.17
N TRP A 462 -3.00 12.60 -13.11
CA TRP A 462 -2.66 11.28 -13.62
C TRP A 462 -3.23 10.12 -12.78
N LEU A 463 -3.25 10.28 -11.44
CA LEU A 463 -3.84 9.31 -10.52
C LEU A 463 -5.36 9.27 -10.60
N CYS A 464 -5.99 10.42 -10.85
CA CYS A 464 -7.44 10.56 -10.84
C CYS A 464 -7.97 11.23 -12.13
N PRO A 465 -7.71 10.66 -13.32
CA PRO A 465 -7.93 11.34 -14.59
C PRO A 465 -9.41 11.56 -14.94
N ALA A 466 -10.33 10.80 -14.31
CA ALA A 466 -11.77 10.83 -14.59
C ALA A 466 -12.60 11.26 -13.36
N SER A 467 -12.01 12.01 -12.42
CA SER A 467 -12.65 12.31 -11.13
C SER A 467 -13.99 13.05 -11.26
N GLU A 468 -15.02 12.56 -10.58
CA GLU A 468 -16.31 13.25 -10.41
C GLU A 468 -16.31 14.28 -9.25
N VAL A 469 -15.24 14.29 -8.46
CA VAL A 469 -15.00 15.25 -7.37
C VAL A 469 -13.91 16.22 -7.80
N ALA A 470 -14.05 17.49 -7.42
CA ALA A 470 -13.03 18.49 -7.72
C ALA A 470 -11.73 18.18 -6.96
N LEU A 471 -10.61 18.10 -7.68
CA LEU A 471 -9.30 17.83 -7.12
C LEU A 471 -8.39 19.05 -7.26
N TYR A 472 -7.73 19.38 -6.17
CA TYR A 472 -6.82 20.52 -6.10
C TYR A 472 -5.44 20.11 -5.64
N ALA A 473 -4.43 20.84 -6.11
CA ALA A 473 -3.05 20.70 -5.66
C ALA A 473 -2.55 22.04 -5.12
N ARG A 474 -1.72 21.99 -4.09
CA ARG A 474 -1.01 23.16 -3.54
C ARG A 474 0.40 22.76 -3.16
N PHE A 475 1.39 23.53 -3.61
CA PHE A 475 2.79 23.22 -3.33
C PHE A 475 3.48 24.42 -2.67
N ALA A 476 4.09 24.18 -1.51
CA ALA A 476 4.66 25.21 -0.65
C ALA A 476 3.67 26.37 -0.41
N ASN A 477 4.11 27.60 -0.69
CA ASN A 477 3.32 28.82 -0.56
C ASN A 477 2.63 29.24 -1.87
N ALA A 478 2.66 28.39 -2.90
CA ALA A 478 1.96 28.66 -4.16
C ALA A 478 0.43 28.64 -3.95
N PRO A 479 -0.34 29.35 -4.80
CA PRO A 479 -1.79 29.31 -4.74
C PRO A 479 -2.34 27.89 -5.00
N LYS A 480 -3.55 27.64 -4.49
CA LYS A 480 -4.33 26.41 -4.78
C LYS A 480 -4.63 26.36 -6.28
N VAL A 481 -4.27 25.26 -6.94
CA VAL A 481 -4.47 25.02 -8.39
C VAL A 481 -5.47 23.89 -8.59
N ALA A 482 -6.39 24.04 -9.54
CA ALA A 482 -7.29 22.96 -9.94
C ALA A 482 -6.51 21.91 -10.76
N ALA A 483 -6.41 20.69 -10.24
CA ALA A 483 -5.76 19.58 -10.93
C ALA A 483 -6.76 18.84 -11.84
N VAL A 484 -7.98 18.61 -11.36
CA VAL A 484 -9.08 17.96 -12.09
C VAL A 484 -10.39 18.63 -11.69
N ALA A 485 -11.15 19.13 -12.65
CA ALA A 485 -12.51 19.59 -12.40
C ALA A 485 -13.51 18.41 -12.52
N PRO A 486 -14.67 18.45 -11.83
CA PRO A 486 -15.63 17.36 -11.84
C PRO A 486 -16.02 16.93 -13.27
N ASN A 487 -15.74 15.67 -13.63
CA ASN A 487 -16.05 15.07 -14.93
C ASN A 487 -15.48 15.84 -16.15
N ASP A 488 -14.42 16.61 -15.94
CA ASP A 488 -13.86 17.46 -17.00
C ASP A 488 -13.28 16.70 -18.19
N TRP A 489 -12.84 15.46 -17.98
CA TRP A 489 -12.30 14.59 -19.01
C TRP A 489 -13.24 14.38 -20.21
N VAL A 490 -14.56 14.54 -20.02
CA VAL A 490 -15.57 14.43 -21.08
C VAL A 490 -15.43 15.56 -22.10
N TYR A 491 -15.09 16.77 -21.65
CA TYR A 491 -15.04 17.99 -22.47
C TYR A 491 -13.66 18.66 -22.52
N LEU A 492 -12.66 18.09 -21.85
CA LEU A 492 -11.29 18.60 -21.88
C LEU A 492 -10.73 18.54 -23.31
N GLU A 493 -9.94 19.54 -23.70
CA GLU A 493 -9.23 19.51 -24.98
C GLU A 493 -8.39 18.22 -25.13
N GLU A 494 -8.39 17.62 -26.31
CA GLU A 494 -7.85 16.28 -26.55
C GLU A 494 -6.38 16.17 -26.12
N GLU A 495 -5.55 17.15 -26.50
CA GLU A 495 -4.15 17.17 -26.09
C GLU A 495 -3.98 17.28 -24.57
N ALA A 496 -4.85 18.03 -23.90
CA ALA A 496 -4.80 18.18 -22.45
C ALA A 496 -5.23 16.89 -21.74
N LEU A 497 -6.22 16.17 -22.28
CA LEU A 497 -6.61 14.85 -21.78
C LEU A 497 -5.49 13.83 -21.97
N ILE A 498 -4.86 13.84 -23.15
CA ILE A 498 -3.68 13.01 -23.44
C ILE A 498 -2.55 13.33 -22.46
N ARG A 499 -2.18 14.59 -22.25
CA ARG A 499 -1.15 14.99 -21.26
C ARG A 499 -1.49 14.59 -19.83
N ARG A 500 -2.78 14.56 -19.46
CA ARG A 500 -3.21 14.12 -18.13
C ARG A 500 -3.01 12.63 -17.91
N VAL A 501 -3.33 11.80 -18.91
CA VAL A 501 -3.25 10.34 -18.79
C VAL A 501 -1.89 9.76 -19.20
N GLN A 502 -1.16 10.50 -20.05
CA GLN A 502 0.17 10.20 -20.56
C GLN A 502 1.15 11.25 -20.06
N ILE A 503 1.99 10.83 -19.14
CA ILE A 503 2.99 11.67 -18.49
C ILE A 503 4.15 12.01 -19.47
N GLU A 504 4.57 13.28 -19.56
CA GLU A 504 5.49 13.85 -20.58
C GLU A 504 7.01 13.59 -20.40
N TYR A 505 7.76 13.49 -21.52
CA TYR A 505 8.54 14.62 -22.12
C TYR A 505 9.39 14.21 -23.35
N GLY A 506 9.64 12.91 -23.56
CA GLY A 506 10.35 12.42 -24.76
C GLY A 506 9.51 12.44 -26.04
N ALA A 507 8.19 12.24 -25.93
CA ALA A 507 7.31 12.15 -27.09
C ALA A 507 7.12 13.49 -27.82
N LEU A 508 7.25 14.64 -27.16
CA LEU A 508 7.08 15.97 -27.77
C LEU A 508 8.36 16.48 -28.46
N ILE A 509 9.54 16.15 -27.91
CA ILE A 509 10.84 16.39 -28.57
C ILE A 509 11.03 15.39 -29.71
N ALA A 510 10.67 14.12 -29.51
CA ALA A 510 10.52 13.18 -30.61
C ALA A 510 9.53 13.74 -31.65
N PHE A 511 8.39 14.32 -31.27
CA PHE A 511 7.44 14.93 -32.22
C PHE A 511 8.05 16.08 -33.05
N ARG A 512 8.82 16.98 -32.42
CA ARG A 512 9.43 18.13 -33.11
C ARG A 512 10.71 17.78 -33.88
N GLU A 513 11.53 16.86 -33.38
CA GLU A 513 12.73 16.33 -34.05
C GLU A 513 12.37 15.35 -35.17
N LEU A 514 11.37 14.48 -34.99
CA LEU A 514 10.94 13.50 -36.00
C LEU A 514 10.20 14.18 -37.17
N ARG A 515 9.39 15.23 -36.91
CA ARG A 515 8.89 16.11 -37.99
C ARG A 515 10.01 16.79 -38.79
N ARG A 516 11.15 17.09 -38.17
CA ARG A 516 12.32 17.66 -38.85
C ARG A 516 13.15 16.61 -39.63
N ARG A 517 13.11 15.34 -39.22
CA ARG A 517 13.94 14.26 -39.78
C ARG A 517 13.25 13.38 -40.82
N ASN A 518 11.96 13.58 -41.10
CA ASN A 518 11.22 12.82 -42.14
C ASN A 518 11.33 11.28 -41.97
N ILE A 519 11.48 10.80 -40.73
CA ILE A 519 11.58 9.37 -40.41
C ILE A 519 10.15 8.81 -40.32
N PRO A 520 9.75 7.86 -41.18
CA PRO A 520 8.41 7.30 -41.20
C PRO A 520 8.23 6.27 -40.08
N THR A 521 8.07 6.70 -38.84
CA THR A 521 7.62 5.82 -37.75
C THR A 521 6.92 6.63 -36.66
N ALA A 522 5.74 6.13 -36.24
CA ALA A 522 4.72 6.73 -35.37
C ALA A 522 3.78 7.75 -36.04
N ARG A 523 3.11 7.34 -37.12
CA ARG A 523 1.84 7.96 -37.51
C ARG A 523 0.83 7.66 -36.40
N ARG A 524 0.43 8.66 -35.60
CA ARG A 524 -0.92 8.64 -35.06
C ARG A 524 -1.83 8.79 -36.26
N VAL A 525 -2.78 7.87 -36.45
CA VAL A 525 -3.80 8.13 -37.47
C VAL A 525 -4.71 9.21 -36.89
N GLN A 526 -4.48 10.43 -37.38
CA GLN A 526 -5.42 11.52 -37.21
C GLN A 526 -6.64 11.16 -38.02
N CYS A 527 -7.79 11.04 -37.36
CA CYS A 527 -9.06 11.14 -38.03
C CYS A 527 -9.23 12.61 -38.47
N GLU A 528 -9.98 12.89 -39.55
CA GLU A 528 -10.20 14.26 -40.04
C GLU A 528 -10.77 15.20 -38.96
N ASP A 529 -11.44 14.65 -37.94
CA ASP A 529 -12.14 15.37 -36.87
C ASP A 529 -11.45 15.38 -35.48
N GLY A 530 -10.24 14.80 -35.32
CA GLY A 530 -9.53 14.82 -34.03
C GLY A 530 -8.67 13.59 -33.71
N LEU A 531 -8.04 13.60 -32.54
CA LEU A 531 -7.18 12.52 -32.01
C LEU A 531 -7.95 11.49 -31.19
N LEU A 532 -9.10 11.83 -30.60
CA LEU A 532 -9.85 10.96 -29.69
C LEU A 532 -11.33 10.89 -30.07
N VAL A 533 -11.79 9.69 -30.43
CA VAL A 533 -13.19 9.40 -30.73
C VAL A 533 -13.93 9.01 -29.43
N PRO A 534 -15.10 9.59 -29.13
CA PRO A 534 -15.86 9.26 -27.93
C PRO A 534 -16.51 7.87 -28.04
N LEU A 535 -16.19 6.99 -27.10
CA LEU A 535 -16.93 5.74 -26.88
C LEU A 535 -18.20 6.08 -26.11
N ARG A 536 -19.36 5.72 -26.66
CA ARG A 536 -20.68 6.02 -26.07
C ARG A 536 -21.45 4.75 -25.76
N ASP A 537 -22.26 4.79 -24.70
CA ASP A 537 -23.26 3.74 -24.46
C ASP A 537 -24.50 3.92 -25.36
N GLU A 538 -25.45 2.99 -25.23
CA GLU A 538 -26.69 3.00 -26.02
C GLU A 538 -27.58 4.23 -25.74
N CYS A 539 -27.36 4.91 -24.61
CA CYS A 539 -28.05 6.14 -24.21
C CYS A 539 -27.31 7.42 -24.65
N GLY A 540 -26.12 7.29 -25.26
CA GLY A 540 -25.28 8.39 -25.72
C GLY A 540 -24.31 8.95 -24.67
N ALA A 541 -24.27 8.40 -23.46
CA ALA A 541 -23.33 8.82 -22.42
C ALA A 541 -21.91 8.42 -22.77
N VAL A 542 -20.95 9.31 -22.52
CA VAL A 542 -19.54 9.10 -22.86
C VAL A 542 -18.91 8.16 -21.84
N LEU A 543 -18.49 6.98 -22.29
CA LEU A 543 -17.78 5.97 -21.50
C LEU A 543 -16.26 6.08 -21.63
N GLY A 544 -15.78 6.75 -22.67
CA GLY A 544 -14.36 6.96 -22.92
C GLY A 544 -14.12 7.90 -24.09
N ARG A 545 -12.89 8.39 -24.22
CA ARG A 545 -12.40 9.17 -25.36
C ARG A 545 -11.07 8.55 -25.76
N LEU A 546 -11.07 7.88 -26.90
CA LEU A 546 -10.04 6.91 -27.27
C LEU A 546 -9.55 7.13 -28.70
N GLY A 547 -8.26 6.90 -28.93
CA GLY A 547 -7.66 6.88 -30.25
C GLY A 547 -6.82 5.62 -30.45
N LEU A 548 -6.56 5.24 -31.71
CA LEU A 548 -5.67 4.12 -32.03
C LEU A 548 -4.19 4.53 -31.91
N ASN A 549 -3.38 3.67 -31.28
CA ASN A 549 -1.94 3.86 -31.19
C ASN A 549 -1.17 2.74 -31.91
N TYR A 550 -0.15 3.11 -32.70
CA TYR A 550 0.65 2.26 -33.59
C TYR A 550 2.05 1.94 -33.09
N ALA A 551 2.52 2.58 -32.03
CA ALA A 551 3.95 2.56 -31.73
C ALA A 551 4.42 1.22 -31.14
N GLU A 552 5.45 0.64 -31.77
CA GLU A 552 6.07 -0.63 -31.37
C GLU A 552 7.03 -0.51 -30.17
N TRP A 553 7.46 0.70 -29.81
CA TRP A 553 8.42 0.93 -28.72
C TRP A 553 8.21 2.26 -27.97
N GLY A 554 8.18 2.22 -26.63
CA GLY A 554 8.42 3.39 -25.77
C GLY A 554 7.22 4.29 -25.40
N PHE A 555 5.99 3.94 -25.74
CA PHE A 555 4.80 4.78 -25.47
C PHE A 555 3.98 4.35 -24.25
N ILE A 556 3.29 5.31 -23.64
CA ILE A 556 2.40 5.12 -22.49
C ILE A 556 0.97 4.86 -23.01
N PRO A 557 0.35 3.72 -22.69
CA PRO A 557 -0.98 3.35 -23.18
C PRO A 557 -2.10 4.20 -22.58
N ALA A 558 -3.29 4.12 -23.19
CA ALA A 558 -4.54 4.67 -22.65
C ALA A 558 -4.79 4.22 -21.21
N ALA A 559 -5.50 5.05 -20.45
CA ALA A 559 -5.84 4.79 -19.06
C ALA A 559 -7.25 4.23 -18.92
N ALA A 560 -7.42 3.24 -18.04
CA ALA A 560 -8.73 2.91 -17.50
C ALA A 560 -8.91 3.55 -16.12
N ALA A 561 -10.09 4.12 -15.85
CA ALA A 561 -10.41 4.72 -14.56
C ALA A 561 -11.71 4.15 -13.95
N MET A 562 -11.67 3.80 -12.67
CA MET A 562 -12.85 3.36 -11.90
C MET A 562 -13.16 4.41 -10.84
N HIS A 563 -14.40 4.91 -10.80
CA HIS A 563 -14.81 6.00 -9.90
C HIS A 563 -13.82 7.18 -9.87
N GLY A 564 -13.32 7.53 -11.05
CA GLY A 564 -12.37 8.62 -11.24
C GLY A 564 -10.89 8.27 -11.09
N ILE A 565 -10.55 7.12 -10.52
CA ILE A 565 -9.18 6.73 -10.18
C ILE A 565 -8.59 5.79 -11.22
N ARG A 566 -7.37 6.06 -11.66
CA ARG A 566 -6.62 5.21 -12.59
C ARG A 566 -6.46 3.80 -12.02
N CYS A 567 -6.91 2.80 -12.78
CA CYS A 567 -6.90 1.39 -12.39
C CYS A 567 -6.34 0.44 -13.46
N ALA A 568 -6.13 0.87 -14.70
CA ALA A 568 -5.39 0.03 -15.64
C ALA A 568 -4.76 0.85 -16.77
N GLU A 569 -3.94 0.16 -17.54
CA GLU A 569 -3.34 0.60 -18.78
C GLU A 569 -3.92 -0.26 -19.91
N ILE A 570 -4.21 0.34 -21.07
CA ILE A 570 -4.78 -0.34 -22.25
C ILE A 570 -3.83 -0.23 -23.43
N PRO A 571 -2.87 -1.15 -23.56
CA PRO A 571 -1.95 -1.19 -24.69
C PRO A 571 -2.68 -1.23 -26.03
N GLY A 572 -2.24 -0.39 -26.98
CA GLY A 572 -2.81 -0.29 -28.33
C GLY A 572 -3.78 0.87 -28.53
N LEU A 573 -4.18 1.56 -27.46
CA LEU A 573 -5.01 2.77 -27.50
C LEU A 573 -4.30 3.97 -26.85
N ASP A 574 -4.71 5.17 -27.24
CA ASP A 574 -4.46 6.46 -26.57
C ASP A 574 -5.77 6.96 -25.91
N GLY A 575 -5.65 7.78 -24.86
CA GLY A 575 -6.80 8.41 -24.20
C GLY A 575 -7.25 7.76 -22.88
N LEU A 576 -8.55 7.82 -22.60
CA LEU A 576 -9.15 7.45 -21.31
C LEU A 576 -10.46 6.70 -21.51
N VAL A 577 -10.70 5.66 -20.73
CA VAL A 577 -11.98 4.95 -20.67
C VAL A 577 -12.36 4.60 -19.23
N LEU A 578 -13.64 4.54 -18.95
CA LEU A 578 -14.14 4.06 -17.67
C LEU A 578 -13.97 2.53 -17.56
N ALA A 579 -13.73 2.04 -16.36
CA ALA A 579 -13.72 0.61 -16.05
C ALA A 579 -15.10 0.18 -15.52
N ARG A 580 -15.46 -1.10 -15.72
CA ARG A 580 -16.69 -1.70 -15.18
C ARG A 580 -16.51 -2.19 -13.75
N GLU A 581 -15.36 -2.78 -13.49
CA GLU A 581 -15.05 -3.43 -12.23
C GLU A 581 -13.61 -3.12 -11.82
N ASN A 582 -13.40 -3.02 -10.51
CA ASN A 582 -12.07 -2.88 -9.95
C ASN A 582 -11.35 -4.23 -9.96
N ASN A 583 -10.20 -4.31 -10.60
CA ASN A 583 -9.33 -5.46 -10.48
C ASN A 583 -8.67 -5.46 -9.09
N GLN A 584 -8.84 -6.53 -8.34
CA GLN A 584 -8.40 -6.63 -6.94
C GLN A 584 -6.86 -6.70 -6.77
N ASP A 585 -6.07 -6.43 -7.81
CA ASP A 585 -4.60 -6.50 -7.83
C ASP A 585 -3.99 -5.16 -7.40
N ALA A 586 -3.10 -5.11 -6.42
CA ALA A 586 -2.49 -3.86 -5.94
C ALA A 586 -1.73 -3.06 -7.03
N ARG A 587 -1.17 -3.76 -8.04
CA ARG A 587 -0.47 -3.15 -9.19
C ARG A 587 -1.40 -2.76 -10.34
N ARG A 588 -2.66 -3.22 -10.29
CA ARG A 588 -3.77 -2.96 -11.22
C ARG A 588 -3.35 -2.82 -12.70
N THR A 589 -2.97 -3.93 -13.33
CA THR A 589 -2.55 -3.97 -14.75
C THR A 589 -3.62 -4.50 -15.72
N LYS A 590 -4.82 -4.85 -15.24
CA LYS A 590 -5.91 -5.47 -16.05
C LYS A 590 -7.30 -5.16 -15.50
N ALA A 591 -8.01 -4.14 -15.98
CA ALA A 591 -9.39 -3.88 -15.57
C ALA A 591 -10.34 -4.08 -16.76
N PRO A 592 -11.47 -4.78 -16.59
CA PRO A 592 -12.52 -4.82 -17.61
C PRO A 592 -13.01 -3.39 -17.89
N VAL A 593 -12.95 -2.98 -19.15
CA VAL A 593 -13.35 -1.64 -19.59
C VAL A 593 -14.84 -1.55 -19.85
N ALA A 594 -15.40 -0.34 -19.74
CA ALA A 594 -16.81 -0.05 -20.00
C ALA A 594 -17.18 -0.19 -21.48
N GLY A 595 -18.47 -0.31 -21.74
CA GLY A 595 -19.06 -0.42 -23.09
C GLY A 595 -19.51 -1.84 -23.42
N SER A 596 -20.67 -1.93 -24.07
CA SER A 596 -21.14 -3.17 -24.68
C SER A 596 -20.37 -3.48 -25.96
N ARG A 597 -20.53 -4.69 -26.51
CA ARG A 597 -19.93 -5.02 -27.81
C ARG A 597 -20.43 -4.08 -28.92
N ALA A 598 -21.70 -3.69 -28.88
CA ALA A 598 -22.29 -2.75 -29.83
C ALA A 598 -21.66 -1.36 -29.73
N ALA A 599 -21.44 -0.84 -28.51
CA ALA A 599 -20.75 0.44 -28.29
C ALA A 599 -19.34 0.44 -28.90
N TRP A 600 -18.58 -0.64 -28.70
CA TRP A 600 -17.23 -0.78 -29.26
C TRP A 600 -17.23 -0.93 -30.78
N SER A 601 -18.21 -1.63 -31.37
CA SER A 601 -18.39 -1.69 -32.82
C SER A 601 -18.71 -0.32 -33.40
N GLN A 602 -19.64 0.43 -32.80
CA GLN A 602 -19.96 1.79 -33.25
C GLN A 602 -18.77 2.75 -33.14
N TRP A 603 -18.00 2.65 -32.06
CA TRP A 603 -16.76 3.40 -31.91
C TRP A 603 -15.73 3.02 -33.00
N ALA A 604 -15.61 1.73 -33.32
CA ALA A 604 -14.72 1.25 -34.38
C ALA A 604 -15.13 1.75 -35.76
N GLU A 605 -16.43 1.86 -36.06
CA GLU A 605 -16.94 2.47 -37.29
C GLU A 605 -16.55 3.94 -37.40
N GLN A 606 -16.74 4.72 -36.33
CA GLN A 606 -16.36 6.14 -36.32
C GLN A 606 -14.85 6.35 -36.51
N VAL A 607 -14.03 5.47 -35.91
CA VAL A 607 -12.58 5.50 -36.12
C VAL A 607 -12.23 5.10 -37.56
N LEU A 608 -12.97 4.16 -38.15
CA LEU A 608 -12.76 3.71 -39.53
C LEU A 608 -13.03 4.82 -40.54
N ASP A 609 -14.08 5.63 -40.34
CA ASP A 609 -14.43 6.76 -41.24
C ASP A 609 -13.30 7.77 -41.41
N GLY A 610 -12.46 7.94 -40.38
CA GLY A 610 -11.29 8.83 -40.41
C GLY A 610 -9.96 8.14 -40.74
N LEU A 611 -9.96 6.85 -41.04
CA LEU A 611 -8.74 6.06 -41.22
C LEU A 611 -8.36 5.94 -42.71
N PRO A 612 -7.12 6.27 -43.12
CA PRO A 612 -6.65 5.97 -44.48
C PRO A 612 -6.67 4.46 -44.77
N GLU A 613 -7.13 4.06 -45.96
CA GLU A 613 -7.22 2.64 -46.37
C GLU A 613 -5.87 1.92 -46.38
N GLU A 614 -4.76 2.65 -46.47
CA GLU A 614 -3.39 2.11 -46.48
C GLU A 614 -2.91 1.65 -45.09
N GLU A 615 -3.59 2.01 -44.00
CA GLU A 615 -3.19 1.74 -42.61
C GLU A 615 -3.67 0.36 -42.11
N ILE A 616 -3.17 -0.69 -42.77
CA ILE A 616 -3.57 -2.10 -42.55
C ILE A 616 -3.49 -2.52 -41.08
N ASP A 617 -2.46 -2.12 -40.33
CA ASP A 617 -2.30 -2.52 -38.93
C ASP A 617 -3.43 -2.01 -38.01
N ALA A 618 -4.03 -0.86 -38.32
CA ALA A 618 -5.20 -0.38 -37.59
C ALA A 618 -6.48 -1.05 -38.04
N LEU A 619 -6.67 -1.22 -39.35
CA LEU A 619 -7.78 -1.99 -39.88
C LEU A 619 -7.83 -3.38 -39.24
N LEU A 620 -6.67 -4.03 -39.07
CA LEU A 620 -6.55 -5.31 -38.38
C LEU A 620 -6.95 -5.23 -36.90
N LYS A 621 -6.65 -4.15 -36.19
CA LYS A 621 -7.08 -3.95 -34.78
C LYS A 621 -8.58 -3.71 -34.67
N LEU A 622 -9.20 -3.08 -35.66
CA LEU A 622 -10.65 -2.79 -35.69
C LEU A 622 -11.48 -3.99 -36.18
N HIS A 623 -10.96 -4.81 -37.09
CA HIS A 623 -11.72 -5.91 -37.72
C HIS A 623 -12.38 -6.91 -36.72
N PRO A 624 -11.74 -7.29 -35.58
CA PRO A 624 -12.42 -8.12 -34.57
C PRO A 624 -13.69 -7.50 -33.97
N LEU A 625 -13.81 -6.16 -34.00
CA LEU A 625 -15.01 -5.41 -33.60
C LEU A 625 -16.03 -5.27 -34.73
N LEU A 626 -15.58 -5.38 -35.98
CA LEU A 626 -16.37 -5.25 -37.20
C LEU A 626 -16.25 -6.50 -38.08
N PRO A 627 -16.58 -7.71 -37.57
CA PRO A 627 -16.26 -8.96 -38.24
C PRO A 627 -16.92 -9.09 -39.62
N ASP A 628 -18.05 -8.44 -39.84
CA ASP A 628 -18.82 -8.56 -41.08
C ASP A 628 -18.43 -7.50 -42.13
N HIS A 629 -17.54 -6.56 -41.79
CA HIS A 629 -17.06 -5.54 -42.73
C HIS A 629 -15.97 -6.11 -43.64
N ASP A 630 -16.01 -5.74 -44.92
CA ASP A 630 -14.97 -6.09 -45.87
C ASP A 630 -13.88 -5.01 -45.91
N LEU A 631 -13.00 -5.03 -44.91
CA LEU A 631 -11.93 -4.05 -44.77
C LEU A 631 -10.76 -4.33 -45.72
N PRO A 632 -10.04 -3.30 -46.23
CA PRO A 632 -8.92 -3.46 -47.15
C PRO A 632 -7.63 -3.92 -46.44
N VAL A 633 -7.70 -5.07 -45.76
CA VAL A 633 -6.60 -5.63 -44.96
C VAL A 633 -5.71 -6.62 -45.73
N TRP A 634 -6.10 -6.97 -46.95
CA TRP A 634 -5.32 -7.81 -47.85
C TRP A 634 -4.40 -6.95 -48.69
N ARG A 635 -3.34 -7.55 -49.25
CA ARG A 635 -2.62 -6.90 -50.36
C ARG A 635 -2.56 -7.81 -51.56
N PHE A 636 -2.71 -7.22 -52.73
CA PHE A 636 -2.46 -7.85 -54.01
C PHE A 636 -1.36 -7.07 -54.71
N GLY A 637 -0.19 -7.69 -54.84
CA GLY A 637 1.05 -6.99 -55.12
C GLY A 637 1.34 -5.91 -54.06
N ALA A 638 1.57 -4.68 -54.51
CA ALA A 638 1.84 -3.54 -53.63
C ALA A 638 0.58 -2.90 -53.02
N HIS A 639 -0.62 -3.17 -53.57
CA HIS A 639 -1.84 -2.43 -53.25
C HIS A 639 -2.66 -3.11 -52.15
N ALA A 640 -3.18 -2.32 -51.21
CA ALA A 640 -4.18 -2.78 -50.24
C ALA A 640 -5.51 -3.05 -50.96
N THR A 641 -6.23 -4.10 -50.54
CA THR A 641 -7.48 -4.52 -51.19
C THR A 641 -8.40 -5.23 -50.20
N THR A 642 -9.69 -5.24 -50.51
CA THR A 642 -10.75 -5.94 -49.77
C THR A 642 -10.77 -7.42 -50.16
N LEU A 643 -11.47 -8.28 -49.39
CA LEU A 643 -11.61 -9.68 -49.78
C LEU A 643 -12.48 -9.81 -51.03
N VAL A 644 -13.56 -9.04 -51.16
CA VAL A 644 -14.44 -9.07 -52.34
C VAL A 644 -13.68 -8.68 -53.59
N ASP A 645 -12.91 -7.60 -53.55
CA ASP A 645 -12.12 -7.16 -54.70
C ASP A 645 -11.00 -8.15 -55.01
N LEU A 646 -10.34 -8.70 -53.98
CA LEU A 646 -9.35 -9.75 -54.16
C LEU A 646 -9.95 -10.98 -54.87
N VAL A 647 -11.13 -11.43 -54.43
CA VAL A 647 -11.85 -12.58 -55.01
C VAL A 647 -12.22 -12.30 -56.47
N ALA A 648 -12.64 -11.08 -56.80
CA ALA A 648 -12.92 -10.68 -58.18
C ALA A 648 -11.68 -10.77 -59.08
N HIS A 649 -10.50 -10.40 -58.56
CA HIS A 649 -9.23 -10.48 -59.29
C HIS A 649 -8.71 -11.91 -59.46
N ILE A 650 -8.90 -12.79 -58.47
CA ILE A 650 -8.41 -14.19 -58.51
C ILE A 650 -9.37 -15.14 -59.23
N GLY A 651 -10.66 -14.80 -59.37
CA GLY A 651 -11.67 -15.69 -59.97
C GLY A 651 -11.38 -16.13 -61.40
N ALA A 652 -10.57 -15.36 -62.14
CA ALA A 652 -10.12 -15.68 -63.50
C ALA A 652 -8.82 -16.51 -63.56
N ARG A 653 -8.19 -16.81 -62.41
CA ARG A 653 -6.91 -17.53 -62.32
C ARG A 653 -7.12 -18.98 -61.90
N ASP A 654 -6.30 -19.88 -62.42
CA ASP A 654 -6.26 -21.29 -62.02
C ASP A 654 -5.27 -21.55 -60.87
N GLU A 655 -4.42 -20.57 -60.56
CA GLU A 655 -3.41 -20.65 -59.52
C GLU A 655 -3.19 -19.29 -58.86
N ILE A 656 -3.03 -19.28 -57.53
CA ILE A 656 -2.67 -18.10 -56.76
C ILE A 656 -1.59 -18.43 -55.72
N ARG A 657 -0.75 -17.43 -55.40
CA ARG A 657 0.34 -17.52 -54.43
C ARG A 657 0.05 -16.60 -53.25
N VAL A 658 0.04 -17.15 -52.04
CA VAL A 658 -0.34 -16.43 -50.82
C VAL A 658 0.82 -16.42 -49.82
N HIS A 659 1.33 -15.25 -49.50
CA HIS A 659 2.31 -15.03 -48.43
C HIS A 659 1.61 -14.61 -47.11
N LEU A 660 2.15 -15.02 -45.95
CA LEU A 660 1.59 -14.68 -44.64
C LEU A 660 2.28 -13.47 -44.00
N GLY A 661 1.52 -12.39 -43.85
CA GLY A 661 2.03 -11.14 -43.27
C GLY A 661 2.93 -10.40 -44.24
N GLU A 662 3.68 -9.42 -43.72
CA GLU A 662 4.52 -8.57 -44.56
C GLU A 662 5.80 -9.28 -45.02
N VAL A 663 6.22 -8.98 -46.25
CA VAL A 663 7.52 -9.41 -46.78
C VAL A 663 8.60 -8.57 -46.09
N SER A 664 9.15 -9.08 -45.00
CA SER A 664 10.17 -8.41 -44.20
C SER A 664 11.59 -8.90 -44.50
N HIS A 665 12.60 -8.07 -44.23
CA HIS A 665 14.01 -8.46 -44.28
C HIS A 665 14.29 -9.64 -43.35
N LYS A 666 15.18 -10.53 -43.77
CA LYS A 666 15.71 -11.64 -42.99
C LYS A 666 17.24 -11.64 -43.07
N ASN A 667 17.87 -12.26 -42.07
CA ASN A 667 19.33 -12.29 -41.94
C ASN A 667 20.04 -13.00 -43.11
N ASP A 668 19.33 -13.83 -43.86
CA ASP A 668 19.80 -14.57 -45.04
C ASP A 668 19.57 -13.81 -46.36
N ASP A 669 18.98 -12.61 -46.33
CA ASP A 669 18.96 -11.72 -47.50
C ASP A 669 20.33 -11.06 -47.66
N ASP A 670 20.91 -11.09 -48.86
CA ASP A 670 22.22 -10.53 -49.22
C ASP A 670 22.22 -8.98 -49.29
N MET A 671 21.59 -8.31 -48.32
CA MET A 671 21.48 -6.85 -48.22
C MET A 671 21.17 -6.39 -46.80
N SER A 672 21.38 -5.09 -46.55
CA SER A 672 21.00 -4.48 -45.27
C SER A 672 19.48 -4.32 -45.18
N SER A 673 18.95 -4.34 -43.95
CA SER A 673 17.52 -4.09 -43.70
C SER A 673 17.07 -2.74 -44.27
N HIS A 674 17.88 -1.69 -44.13
CA HIS A 674 17.58 -0.38 -44.71
C HIS A 674 17.48 -0.45 -46.24
N ARG A 675 18.38 -1.18 -46.91
CA ARG A 675 18.30 -1.32 -48.37
C ARG A 675 17.06 -2.10 -48.79
N PHE A 676 16.73 -3.14 -48.04
CA PHE A 676 15.53 -3.95 -48.26
C PHE A 676 14.24 -3.12 -48.10
N ASP A 677 14.09 -2.43 -46.97
CA ASP A 677 12.85 -1.72 -46.62
C ASP A 677 12.52 -0.59 -47.61
N PHE A 678 13.53 0.09 -48.16
CA PHE A 678 13.33 1.18 -49.14
C PHE A 678 13.30 0.72 -50.60
N GLY A 679 13.84 -0.46 -50.91
CA GLY A 679 14.01 -0.94 -52.29
C GLY A 679 13.06 -2.07 -52.69
N LEU A 680 12.28 -2.62 -51.75
CA LEU A 680 11.42 -3.77 -52.00
C LEU A 680 10.27 -3.43 -52.97
N LYS A 681 10.21 -4.17 -54.07
CA LYS A 681 9.06 -4.23 -54.97
C LYS A 681 8.42 -5.62 -54.85
N VAL A 682 7.23 -5.67 -54.29
CA VAL A 682 6.45 -6.91 -54.15
C VAL A 682 5.94 -7.32 -55.53
N SER A 683 5.96 -8.63 -55.82
CA SER A 683 5.47 -9.18 -57.09
C SER A 683 3.97 -8.92 -57.29
N ASP A 684 3.56 -8.45 -58.46
CA ASP A 684 2.18 -7.99 -58.75
C ASP A 684 1.11 -9.10 -58.63
N ASP A 685 1.51 -10.38 -58.70
CA ASP A 685 0.62 -11.53 -58.60
C ASP A 685 0.60 -12.17 -57.20
N LEU A 686 1.37 -11.64 -56.25
CA LEU A 686 1.45 -12.14 -54.89
C LEU A 686 0.29 -11.61 -54.04
N ILE A 687 -0.41 -12.52 -53.37
CA ILE A 687 -1.40 -12.17 -52.35
C ILE A 687 -0.71 -12.17 -50.99
N ILE A 688 -0.80 -11.07 -50.25
CA ILE A 688 -0.37 -11.01 -48.87
C ILE A 688 -1.60 -11.16 -47.97
N ARG A 689 -1.68 -12.31 -47.29
CA ARG A 689 -2.69 -12.54 -46.26
C ARG A 689 -2.31 -11.77 -45.00
N PRO A 690 -3.24 -11.01 -44.40
CA PRO A 690 -2.96 -10.28 -43.18
C PRO A 690 -2.52 -11.17 -42.02
N ARG A 691 -1.70 -10.58 -41.14
CA ARG A 691 -1.18 -11.23 -39.94
C ARG A 691 -1.21 -10.26 -38.78
N TYR A 692 -1.83 -10.66 -37.67
CA TYR A 692 -1.68 -9.93 -36.42
C TYR A 692 -0.18 -9.92 -35.98
N ARG A 693 0.42 -8.73 -35.88
CA ARG A 693 1.77 -8.50 -35.32
C ARG A 693 1.83 -8.89 -33.82
N ARG A 694 2.97 -8.67 -33.14
CA ARG A 694 3.33 -9.15 -31.77
C ARG A 694 2.38 -8.77 -30.61
N TRP A 695 1.19 -8.25 -30.85
CA TRP A 695 0.11 -7.93 -29.91
C TRP A 695 -0.57 -9.19 -29.31
N ARG A 696 0.22 -10.23 -28.97
CA ARG A 696 -0.28 -11.61 -28.80
C ARG A 696 -0.75 -11.98 -27.39
N ASP A 697 -0.68 -11.09 -26.42
CA ASP A 697 -1.22 -11.39 -25.10
C ASP A 697 -2.64 -10.85 -24.94
N THR A 698 -3.41 -11.45 -24.03
CA THR A 698 -4.80 -11.06 -23.74
C THR A 698 -4.93 -9.67 -23.10
N LYS A 699 -3.83 -8.92 -22.97
CA LYS A 699 -3.81 -7.61 -22.31
C LYS A 699 -3.83 -6.44 -23.30
N HIS A 700 -3.60 -6.68 -24.59
CA HIS A 700 -3.63 -5.65 -25.62
C HIS A 700 -5.03 -5.47 -26.19
N PHE A 701 -5.34 -4.27 -26.67
CA PHE A 701 -6.47 -4.03 -27.54
C PHE A 701 -6.28 -4.76 -28.89
N PRO A 702 -7.30 -5.41 -29.45
CA PRO A 702 -8.69 -5.50 -28.94
C PRO A 702 -8.96 -6.69 -28.00
N TRP A 703 -7.99 -7.57 -27.76
CA TRP A 703 -8.17 -8.83 -27.00
C TRP A 703 -8.64 -8.63 -25.57
N ILE A 704 -8.30 -7.50 -24.95
CA ILE A 704 -8.78 -7.12 -23.61
C ILE A 704 -10.33 -7.03 -23.54
N LEU A 705 -11.01 -6.88 -24.68
CA LEU A 705 -12.47 -6.86 -24.79
C LEU A 705 -13.09 -8.27 -24.89
N GLY A 706 -12.27 -9.33 -24.91
CA GLY A 706 -12.75 -10.71 -25.05
C GLY A 706 -13.20 -11.08 -26.47
N VAL A 707 -12.81 -10.30 -27.49
CA VAL A 707 -13.10 -10.62 -28.90
C VAL A 707 -12.11 -11.64 -29.46
N SER A 708 -12.57 -12.43 -30.43
CA SER A 708 -11.74 -13.43 -31.12
C SER A 708 -11.07 -12.84 -32.37
N PRO A 709 -9.84 -13.26 -32.71
CA PRO A 709 -9.19 -12.85 -33.95
C PRO A 709 -9.97 -13.35 -35.17
N ILE A 710 -9.92 -12.56 -36.25
CA ILE A 710 -10.46 -12.98 -37.54
C ILE A 710 -9.55 -14.05 -38.16
N ASP A 711 -10.11 -15.19 -38.53
CA ASP A 711 -9.41 -16.24 -39.27
C ASP A 711 -9.42 -15.94 -40.78
N TYR A 712 -8.50 -15.08 -41.19
CA TYR A 712 -8.35 -14.71 -42.60
C TYR A 712 -8.05 -15.91 -43.51
N LYS A 713 -7.36 -16.95 -43.00
CA LYS A 713 -7.08 -18.15 -43.79
C LYS A 713 -8.39 -18.83 -44.17
N SER A 714 -9.23 -19.10 -43.18
CA SER A 714 -10.50 -19.78 -43.40
C SER A 714 -11.45 -18.95 -44.25
N ARG A 715 -11.44 -17.61 -44.14
CA ARG A 715 -12.21 -16.72 -45.01
C ARG A 715 -11.82 -16.85 -46.49
N LEU A 716 -10.54 -16.76 -46.80
CA LEU A 716 -10.07 -16.94 -48.18
C LEU A 716 -10.40 -18.34 -48.72
N GLU A 717 -10.14 -19.38 -47.91
CA GLU A 717 -10.41 -20.77 -48.30
C GLU A 717 -11.91 -21.03 -48.55
N ALA A 718 -12.81 -20.37 -47.80
CA ALA A 718 -14.25 -20.43 -48.04
C ALA A 718 -14.65 -19.80 -49.38
N GLU A 719 -14.14 -18.60 -49.70
CA GLU A 719 -14.40 -17.91 -50.98
C GLU A 719 -13.85 -18.72 -52.17
N LEU A 720 -12.63 -19.26 -52.05
CA LEU A 720 -12.05 -20.14 -53.07
C LEU A 720 -12.90 -21.39 -53.28
N THR A 721 -13.41 -22.00 -52.21
CA THR A 721 -14.28 -23.17 -52.33
C THR A 721 -15.58 -22.81 -53.05
N GLY A 722 -16.18 -21.66 -52.74
CA GLY A 722 -17.39 -21.18 -53.40
C GLY A 722 -17.19 -20.84 -54.88
N GLY A 723 -16.09 -20.18 -55.23
CA GLY A 723 -15.81 -19.72 -56.60
C GLY A 723 -15.16 -20.77 -57.51
N TRP A 724 -14.26 -21.60 -56.98
CA TRP A 724 -13.53 -22.61 -57.75
C TRP A 724 -14.16 -24.00 -57.72
N GLY A 725 -15.06 -24.28 -56.75
CA GLY A 725 -15.67 -25.60 -56.52
C GLY A 725 -14.76 -26.60 -55.78
N GLY A 726 -13.45 -26.36 -55.81
CA GLY A 726 -12.43 -27.13 -55.08
C GLY A 726 -11.02 -26.64 -55.44
N PHE A 727 -10.08 -26.80 -54.51
CA PHE A 727 -8.68 -26.43 -54.72
C PHE A 727 -7.72 -27.44 -54.08
N GLU A 728 -6.53 -27.57 -54.67
CA GLU A 728 -5.37 -28.20 -54.04
C GLU A 728 -4.48 -27.14 -53.42
N LYS A 729 -3.88 -27.45 -52.27
CA LYS A 729 -3.00 -26.55 -51.54
C LYS A 729 -1.66 -27.22 -51.25
N HIS A 730 -0.58 -26.54 -51.57
CA HIS A 730 0.77 -26.94 -51.15
C HIS A 730 1.59 -25.72 -50.71
N GLU A 731 2.65 -25.95 -49.94
CA GLU A 731 3.58 -24.91 -49.51
C GLU A 731 4.82 -24.94 -50.41
N GLU A 732 5.21 -23.79 -50.94
CA GLU A 732 6.44 -23.61 -51.70
C GLU A 732 7.40 -22.77 -50.86
N HIS A 733 8.54 -23.35 -50.47
CA HIS A 733 9.43 -22.72 -49.48
C HIS A 733 10.39 -21.68 -50.06
N ASN A 734 10.60 -21.68 -51.37
CA ASN A 734 11.58 -20.83 -52.06
C ASN A 734 10.95 -20.14 -53.29
N ALA A 735 9.79 -19.51 -53.09
CA ALA A 735 9.12 -18.76 -54.14
C ALA A 735 9.60 -17.32 -54.19
N VAL A 736 9.76 -16.76 -55.40
CA VAL A 736 10.03 -15.33 -55.60
C VAL A 736 8.80 -14.53 -55.21
N VAL A 737 8.94 -13.65 -54.21
CA VAL A 737 7.86 -12.78 -53.70
C VAL A 737 8.05 -11.32 -54.07
N GLY A 738 9.19 -10.96 -54.66
CA GLY A 738 9.51 -9.60 -55.07
C GLY A 738 10.98 -9.45 -55.44
N GLU A 739 11.41 -8.21 -55.63
CA GLU A 739 12.81 -7.87 -55.89
C GLU A 739 13.25 -6.60 -55.13
N VAL A 740 14.55 -6.47 -54.91
CA VAL A 740 15.19 -5.23 -54.44
C VAL A 740 16.37 -4.93 -55.37
N ASP A 741 16.34 -3.82 -56.10
CA ASP A 741 17.37 -3.44 -57.09
C ASP A 741 17.74 -4.56 -58.10
N GLY A 742 16.77 -5.38 -58.50
CA GLY A 742 16.98 -6.51 -59.42
C GLY A 742 17.49 -7.80 -58.76
N ILE A 743 17.56 -7.86 -57.42
CA ILE A 743 17.83 -9.09 -56.66
C ILE A 743 16.50 -9.69 -56.23
N GLU A 744 16.23 -10.94 -56.63
CA GLU A 744 15.01 -11.66 -56.26
C GLU A 744 14.96 -11.97 -54.75
N ILE A 745 13.82 -11.72 -54.14
CA ILE A 745 13.54 -12.01 -52.73
C ILE A 745 12.71 -13.28 -52.64
N TYR A 746 13.22 -14.27 -51.91
CA TYR A 746 12.59 -15.58 -51.76
C TYR A 746 11.92 -15.74 -50.39
N ARG A 747 10.66 -16.19 -50.38
CA ARG A 747 9.93 -16.51 -49.14
C ARG A 747 9.07 -17.74 -49.34
N SER A 748 8.58 -18.28 -48.22
CA SER A 748 7.57 -19.34 -48.26
C SER A 748 6.20 -18.77 -48.60
N VAL A 749 5.49 -19.42 -49.52
CA VAL A 749 4.13 -19.08 -49.93
C VAL A 749 3.26 -20.33 -49.96
N ALA A 750 1.98 -20.17 -49.66
CA ALA A 750 0.97 -21.18 -49.90
C ALA A 750 0.44 -21.01 -51.34
N VAL A 751 0.55 -22.07 -52.14
CA VAL A 751 0.05 -22.10 -53.52
C VAL A 751 -1.29 -22.83 -53.53
N TYR A 752 -2.31 -22.16 -54.05
CA TYR A 752 -3.65 -22.71 -54.23
C TYR A 752 -3.91 -22.90 -55.72
N ARG A 753 -4.28 -24.10 -56.13
CA ARG A 753 -4.56 -24.44 -57.53
C ARG A 753 -5.98 -24.98 -57.68
N ARG A 754 -6.72 -24.46 -58.65
CA ARG A 754 -8.10 -24.89 -58.95
C ARG A 754 -8.10 -26.34 -59.41
N VAL A 755 -9.01 -27.14 -58.84
CA VAL A 755 -9.26 -28.50 -59.34
C VAL A 755 -10.26 -28.40 -60.49
N PRO A 756 -9.96 -28.96 -61.68
CA PRO A 756 -10.92 -28.98 -62.79
C PRO A 756 -12.18 -29.72 -62.37
N THR A 757 -13.34 -29.09 -62.46
CA THR A 757 -14.63 -29.78 -62.34
C THR A 757 -14.75 -30.77 -63.50
N ALA A 758 -14.90 -32.06 -63.15
CA ALA A 758 -15.10 -33.16 -64.10
C ALA A 758 -16.41 -33.04 -64.86
#